data_AF-A0A7N8Y540-F1
#
_entry.id   AF-A0A7N8Y540-F1
#
_cell.length_a   1.000
_cell.length_b   1.000
_cell.length_c   1.000
_cell.angle_alpha   90.00
_cell.angle_beta   90.00
_cell.angle_gamma   90.00
#
_symmetry.space_group_name_H-M   'P 1'
#
loop_
_entity.id
_entity.type
_entity.pdbx_description
1 polymer ?
#
loop_
_entity_poly.entity_id
_entity_poly.type
_entity_poly.pdbx_seq_one_letter_code
_entity_poly.pdbx_strand_id
1 'polypeptide(L)'
;LRYKFRTEVSTGTEDISVPKDLDLIALPQLCFPGGLQLASEQRQDSYHFLVFTDLFGNRTHGVVVQFYRSCLEGVVQNGHRWNSSKSRLFAPFAVCVISKFPYYNALRDCLSCLLAQLRTARQADFEETIKEFSAKLSLVPLPPPGQLHVSFSLRPLQVVLPSRENQDNPLIDIDLHLPFLCFTHTALLQLLSCLLQEQRLAFFSSDWARLTLVAESLLLYLQPLSWQQPYVPVLARGMLDFLMAPTAFLMGCHVSHFEEVATEDIILVNVDDGIIQLSCSETTDLPAIPLSAAESFISRAKCLQLHYDLELCHLGAGTDANALRSQRRDWQRRLNTQIQNITLELVVNIFSGVQDFLNHEHRVFNSEEFLRTREPADQAFYKKVLETHIFHSFLRDRLNRKHDTYSRMESRGMTESPRRPPMSDLAKTGLISYTSPNDRLSKRLGASMPNLQQSANDTMTAISLNRPASLRRTIPDIGHPSVSLSRYHYLRGLVNIVSNRHLDALEDFQSLYKTDSDIFPTQMVKLLVDSLLEFERLERPELKRLISRVRRDQERERACHGNSQEQDGVKRFQLPKKYMQLEEFVKCVQESGIVKDQGTIHRLFDALTVGHQKQVGPELFRVFYTIWKETEAEAQEVCLPTSVLEHIEPSECVFKLSSSVKTSRGVGKIAMTQRRLFLLTDGRPGYVEVAQYRDLEEVKVSSAPFLLLRIPSLKLRVLGRKEVFEANLKTETELWSLMVKEMWAGRNMADQHKDPQYMQQALTNALLMDAVVGSLQSSKAIYAASKLAHFDRIKMEVPMMVPKTTAETLKHKINPSLELAAPQAVDVLLYTPGQLWVSMSRGKVMVFDASSWSLTHTCQVGNARLNCMLEVHQDQIWMGSEDSVIYIISMIAMVCNRQLTEHRAEVTGLKVAYSCSAEGSVMVWDVSTLQVKRQFRLSCAYLQSIHSSIGTLWCCSRDSIMEVWRNGSLKHRLKLPEQQTATISFSSILLLSEREELWTVCTDSGEVYIWHTKDTTKPFHRTTLQDCSGCYCMIKVKNQVWVGGVGRSLTKGKIYILDAESHQVLKELQGHNDRVMALCSAEDRYVLSGAGKHDGKIAIWKVE
;
A
#
# COMPACT_ATOMS: atom_id res chain seq x y z
N LEU A 1 -10.44 25.78 40.74
CA LEU A 1 -10.70 26.90 39.79
C LEU A 1 -10.17 26.49 38.42
N ARG A 2 -11.07 25.95 37.58
CA ARG A 2 -10.79 25.60 36.17
C ARG A 2 -10.92 26.87 35.33
N TYR A 3 -9.82 27.51 34.96
CA TYR A 3 -9.81 28.46 33.86
C TYR A 3 -9.37 27.72 32.59
N LYS A 4 -10.35 27.43 31.74
CA LYS A 4 -10.15 27.03 30.34
C LYS A 4 -9.39 28.16 29.62
N PHE A 5 -8.22 27.84 29.06
CA PHE A 5 -7.82 28.41 27.78
C PHE A 5 -7.89 27.29 26.75
N ARG A 6 -9.12 26.98 26.35
CA ARG A 6 -9.40 26.34 25.07
C ARG A 6 -9.88 27.49 24.20
N THR A 7 -8.97 28.07 23.42
CA THR A 7 -9.34 28.97 22.34
C THR A 7 -10.15 28.13 21.35
N GLU A 8 -11.47 28.33 21.37
CA GLU A 8 -12.33 28.00 20.25
C GLU A 8 -11.87 28.89 19.08
N VAL A 9 -10.98 28.36 18.25
CA VAL A 9 -10.79 28.87 16.90
C VAL A 9 -11.72 28.05 16.01
N SER A 10 -12.60 28.77 15.35
CA SER A 10 -13.49 28.31 14.29
C SER A 10 -12.80 27.33 13.34
N THR A 11 -13.55 26.28 12.98
CA THR A 11 -13.35 25.40 11.84
C THR A 11 -12.61 26.07 10.67
N GLY A 12 -11.38 25.63 10.38
CA GLY A 12 -10.74 26.02 9.11
C GLY A 12 -9.22 26.13 9.03
N THR A 13 -8.41 25.54 9.90
CA THR A 13 -6.97 25.29 9.61
C THR A 13 -6.49 24.12 10.46
N GLU A 14 -6.09 23.01 9.85
CA GLU A 14 -5.40 21.93 10.55
C GLU A 14 -4.06 22.48 11.09
N ASP A 15 -3.85 22.47 12.40
CA ASP A 15 -2.56 22.80 13.02
C ASP A 15 -1.53 21.72 12.64
N ILE A 16 -0.62 22.07 11.74
CA ILE A 16 0.44 21.21 11.16
C ILE A 16 1.57 20.89 12.18
N SER A 17 1.53 21.44 13.40
CA SER A 17 2.68 21.43 14.32
C SER A 17 2.69 20.35 15.40
N VAL A 18 1.62 19.58 15.58
CA VAL A 18 1.58 18.48 16.57
C VAL A 18 1.75 17.13 15.86
N PRO A 19 2.75 16.31 16.21
CA PRO A 19 2.83 14.94 15.69
C PRO A 19 1.51 14.20 15.94
N LYS A 20 0.88 13.69 14.88
CA LYS A 20 -0.43 13.00 14.95
C LYS A 20 -0.42 11.76 15.87
N ASP A 21 0.78 11.28 16.21
CA ASP A 21 1.05 10.11 17.04
C ASP A 21 1.34 10.46 18.52
N LEU A 22 1.06 11.67 19.01
CA LEU A 22 1.27 12.02 20.41
C LEU A 22 -0.03 12.45 21.07
N ASP A 23 -0.57 11.64 21.99
CA ASP A 23 -1.74 12.02 22.79
C ASP A 23 -1.36 13.09 23.82
N LEU A 24 -1.73 14.32 23.51
CA LEU A 24 -1.56 15.48 24.39
C LEU A 24 -2.39 15.38 25.68
N ILE A 25 -3.25 14.37 25.86
CA ILE A 25 -4.13 14.23 27.04
C ILE A 25 -3.35 13.83 28.29
N ALA A 26 -2.33 12.97 28.23
CA ALA A 26 -1.53 12.63 29.42
C ALA A 26 -0.21 13.40 29.55
N LEU A 27 0.14 14.24 28.56
CA LEU A 27 1.29 15.15 28.68
C LEU A 27 1.22 16.03 29.95
N PRO A 28 0.06 16.57 30.38
CA PRO A 28 -0.03 17.28 31.66
C PRO A 28 0.32 16.42 32.88
N GLN A 29 -0.04 15.14 32.90
CA GLN A 29 0.29 14.23 34.01
C GLN A 29 1.79 13.92 34.04
N LEU A 30 2.43 13.82 32.88
CA LEU A 30 3.89 13.62 32.77
C LEU A 30 4.68 14.92 32.99
N CYS A 31 4.09 16.07 32.68
CA CYS A 31 4.66 17.37 33.03
C CYS A 31 4.55 17.65 34.52
N PHE A 32 3.64 16.99 35.25
CA PHE A 32 3.47 17.08 36.70
C PHE A 32 3.27 15.68 37.31
N PRO A 33 4.31 14.82 37.31
CA PRO A 33 4.17 13.41 37.69
C PRO A 33 3.77 13.22 39.17
N GLY A 34 4.14 14.18 40.04
CA GLY A 34 3.69 14.27 41.43
C GLY A 34 2.30 14.91 41.63
N GLY A 35 1.61 15.28 40.55
CA GLY A 35 0.32 15.97 40.57
C GLY A 35 0.42 17.50 40.56
N LEU A 36 -0.70 18.16 40.26
CA LEU A 36 -0.80 19.61 40.15
C LEU A 36 -1.35 20.20 41.46
N GLN A 37 -0.50 20.90 42.23
CA GLN A 37 -0.88 21.51 43.51
C GLN A 37 -0.47 23.00 43.57
N LEU A 38 -1.32 23.84 44.18
CA LEU A 38 -0.96 25.23 44.48
C LEU A 38 0.04 25.27 45.63
N ALA A 39 1.01 26.18 45.56
CA ALA A 39 1.97 26.40 46.63
C ALA A 39 1.64 27.68 47.42
N SER A 40 1.82 27.64 48.73
CA SER A 40 1.72 28.82 49.62
C SER A 40 2.96 29.72 49.57
N GLU A 41 4.04 29.21 48.98
CA GLU A 41 5.34 29.88 48.85
C GLU A 41 5.93 29.65 47.46
N GLN A 42 6.85 30.51 47.05
CA GLN A 42 7.54 30.37 45.76
C GLN A 42 8.48 29.17 45.82
N ARG A 43 8.21 28.14 45.01
CA ARG A 43 9.10 26.99 44.85
C ARG A 43 10.18 27.26 43.81
N GLN A 44 11.32 26.59 43.95
CA GLN A 44 12.38 26.60 42.93
C GLN A 44 11.90 25.92 41.66
N ASP A 45 12.49 26.30 40.53
CA ASP A 45 12.18 25.65 39.26
C ASP A 45 12.80 24.26 39.23
N SER A 46 12.06 23.29 38.71
CA SER A 46 12.51 21.93 38.54
C SER A 46 12.51 21.57 37.06
N TYR A 47 13.52 20.79 36.66
CA TYR A 47 13.61 20.24 35.32
C TYR A 47 13.51 18.74 35.42
N HIS A 48 12.82 18.11 34.48
CA HIS A 48 12.87 16.67 34.32
C HIS A 48 12.74 16.31 32.85
N PHE A 49 13.02 15.05 32.56
CA PHE A 49 13.13 14.56 31.20
C PHE A 49 12.11 13.43 31.00
N LEU A 50 11.61 13.33 29.77
CA LEU A 50 10.61 12.35 29.39
C LEU A 50 11.11 11.57 28.19
N VAL A 51 10.74 10.29 28.12
CA VAL A 51 10.93 9.47 26.94
C VAL A 51 9.60 8.84 26.57
N PHE A 52 9.19 9.06 25.33
CA PHE A 52 8.00 8.50 24.72
C PHE A 52 8.44 7.42 23.74
N THR A 53 8.01 6.18 23.98
CA THR A 53 8.32 5.05 23.10
C THR A 53 7.11 4.73 22.24
N ASP A 54 7.30 4.69 20.92
CA ASP A 54 6.26 4.29 19.98
C ASP A 54 6.16 2.75 19.83
N LEU A 55 5.18 2.30 19.07
CA LEU A 55 4.93 0.87 18.82
C LEU A 55 6.05 0.14 18.06
N PHE A 56 6.99 0.88 17.49
CA PHE A 56 8.15 0.36 16.78
C PHE A 56 9.42 0.40 17.63
N GLY A 57 9.31 0.85 18.89
CA GLY A 57 10.46 1.03 19.79
C GLY A 57 11.24 2.33 19.54
N ASN A 58 10.77 3.22 18.65
CA ASN A 58 11.43 4.51 18.47
C ASN A 58 11.14 5.40 19.67
N ARG A 59 12.17 6.15 20.08
CA ARG A 59 12.11 7.04 21.24
C ARG A 59 11.99 8.49 20.79
N THR A 60 11.04 9.20 21.37
CA THR A 60 10.92 10.65 21.28
C THR A 60 11.21 11.21 22.67
N HIS A 61 11.98 12.28 22.76
CA HIS A 61 12.55 12.78 24.01
C HIS A 61 11.89 14.12 24.36
N GLY A 62 11.57 14.32 25.62
CA GLY A 62 10.98 15.54 26.15
C GLY A 62 11.86 16.15 27.22
N VAL A 63 11.97 17.48 27.23
CA VAL A 63 12.54 18.24 28.35
C VAL A 63 11.46 19.13 28.91
N VAL A 64 11.22 19.03 30.22
CA VAL A 64 10.18 19.77 30.92
C VAL A 64 10.85 20.70 31.92
N VAL A 65 10.39 21.95 31.97
CA VAL A 65 10.64 22.87 33.08
C VAL A 65 9.33 23.13 33.80
N GLN A 66 9.34 23.02 35.12
CA GLN A 66 8.24 23.38 36.01
C GLN A 66 8.63 24.63 36.80
N PHE A 67 7.74 25.60 36.91
CA PHE A 67 7.99 26.83 37.66
C PHE A 67 6.68 27.39 38.23
N TYR A 68 6.78 28.25 39.23
CA TYR A 68 5.63 28.79 39.95
C TYR A 68 5.49 30.31 39.73
N ARG A 69 4.26 30.78 39.52
CA ARG A 69 3.92 32.22 39.40
C ARG A 69 2.84 32.62 40.40
N SER A 70 2.89 33.85 40.90
CA SER A 70 1.91 34.33 41.88
C SER A 70 0.52 34.54 41.23
N CYS A 71 -0.54 34.10 41.92
CA CYS A 71 -1.93 34.15 41.45
C CYS A 71 -2.71 35.42 41.87
N LEU A 72 -2.06 36.43 42.48
CA LEU A 72 -2.73 37.63 42.99
C LEU A 72 -2.27 38.90 42.25
N GLU A 73 -3.02 39.28 41.21
CA GLU A 73 -3.22 40.70 40.88
C GLU A 73 -4.64 41.07 41.28
N GLY A 74 -4.76 41.94 42.29
CA GLY A 74 -6.05 42.41 42.76
C GLY A 74 -6.69 43.35 41.75
N VAL A 75 -7.89 43.00 41.28
CA VAL A 75 -8.86 43.99 40.79
C VAL A 75 -9.20 44.89 41.99
N VAL A 76 -8.75 46.14 41.93
CA VAL A 76 -9.22 47.19 42.82
C VAL A 76 -10.64 47.55 42.39
N GLN A 77 -11.65 47.09 43.13
CA GLN A 77 -12.96 47.73 43.13
C GLN A 77 -13.36 48.06 44.57
N ASN A 78 -13.50 49.36 44.80
CA ASN A 78 -14.20 50.06 45.87
C ASN A 78 -13.79 49.79 47.33
N GLY A 79 -12.95 50.69 47.85
CA GLY A 79 -13.32 51.50 49.03
C GLY A 79 -13.23 50.92 50.43
N HIS A 80 -12.98 49.62 50.65
CA HIS A 80 -12.80 49.09 52.02
C HIS A 80 -11.51 48.28 52.18
N ARG A 81 -10.55 48.87 52.91
CA ARG A 81 -9.33 48.19 53.38
C ARG A 81 -9.71 47.11 54.40
N TRP A 82 -9.72 45.86 53.97
CA TRP A 82 -9.58 44.72 54.87
C TRP A 82 -8.10 44.36 54.97
N ASN A 83 -7.51 44.70 56.12
CA ASN A 83 -6.23 44.17 56.58
C ASN A 83 -6.41 42.69 56.91
N SER A 84 -6.35 41.84 55.89
CA SER A 84 -6.10 40.42 56.06
C SER A 84 -4.80 40.12 55.35
N SER A 85 -3.83 39.55 56.06
CA SER A 85 -2.57 39.04 55.51
C SER A 85 -2.88 38.05 54.39
N LYS A 86 -2.95 38.54 53.13
CA LYS A 86 -3.27 37.71 51.96
C LYS A 86 -2.10 36.77 51.74
N SER A 87 -2.27 35.50 52.10
CA SER A 87 -1.38 34.41 51.72
C SER A 87 -1.24 34.40 50.20
N ARG A 88 -0.04 34.70 49.70
CA ARG A 88 0.28 34.69 48.27
C ARG A 88 0.27 33.24 47.79
N LEU A 89 -0.75 32.85 47.03
CA LEU A 89 -0.79 31.55 46.38
C LEU A 89 -0.01 31.61 45.07
N PHE A 90 0.74 30.56 44.78
CA PHE A 90 1.50 30.39 43.54
C PHE A 90 0.96 29.21 42.73
N ALA A 91 0.66 29.44 41.46
CA ALA A 91 0.25 28.40 40.52
C ALA A 91 1.45 27.78 39.81
N PRO A 92 1.46 26.44 39.64
CA PRO A 92 2.46 25.75 38.85
C PRO A 92 2.19 25.91 37.35
N PHE A 93 3.26 26.11 36.59
CA PHE A 93 3.31 26.13 35.13
C PHE A 93 4.40 25.15 34.67
N ALA A 94 4.20 24.58 33.48
CA ALA A 94 5.21 23.77 32.84
C ALA A 94 5.36 24.12 31.36
N VAL A 95 6.58 24.08 30.85
CA VAL A 95 6.87 24.13 29.42
C VAL A 95 7.63 22.85 29.05
N CYS A 96 7.14 22.13 28.04
CA CYS A 96 7.74 20.92 27.53
C CYS A 96 8.20 21.13 26.08
N VAL A 97 9.46 20.83 25.80
CA VAL A 97 9.99 20.76 24.43
C VAL A 97 10.19 19.30 24.06
N ILE A 98 9.60 18.89 22.94
CA ILE A 98 9.61 17.51 22.45
C ILE A 98 10.47 17.42 21.19
N SER A 99 11.40 16.47 21.15
CA SER A 99 12.38 16.29 20.09
C SER A 99 12.54 14.82 19.73
N LYS A 100 12.78 14.52 18.45
CA LYS A 100 13.16 13.17 18.01
C LYS A 100 14.57 12.77 18.45
N PHE A 101 15.39 13.73 18.90
CA PHE A 101 16.77 13.51 19.31
C PHE A 101 16.98 13.85 20.79
N PRO A 102 17.83 13.11 21.51
CA PRO A 102 18.04 13.24 22.96
C PRO A 102 18.96 14.44 23.34
N TYR A 103 18.62 15.65 22.88
CA TYR A 103 19.34 16.89 23.20
C TYR A 103 18.98 17.43 24.61
N TYR A 104 19.12 16.60 25.64
CA TYR A 104 18.62 16.92 26.98
C TYR A 104 19.30 18.16 27.59
N ASN A 105 20.63 18.22 27.57
CA ASN A 105 21.38 19.35 28.11
C ASN A 105 21.12 20.65 27.31
N ALA A 106 21.15 20.57 25.98
CA ALA A 106 20.95 21.74 25.12
C ALA A 106 19.51 22.27 25.18
N LEU A 107 18.50 21.41 25.24
CA LEU A 107 17.10 21.84 25.37
C LEU A 107 16.79 22.35 26.79
N ARG A 108 17.43 21.79 27.83
CA ARG A 108 17.38 22.36 29.19
C ARG A 108 17.94 23.78 29.21
N ASP A 109 19.05 24.02 28.52
CA ASP A 109 19.64 25.35 28.39
C ASP A 109 18.71 26.31 27.63
N CYS A 110 18.07 25.85 26.54
CA CYS A 110 17.06 26.63 25.83
C CYS A 110 15.88 27.03 26.74
N LEU A 111 15.35 26.08 27.51
CA LEU A 111 14.27 26.33 28.46
C LEU A 111 14.69 27.25 29.61
N SER A 112 15.95 27.21 30.02
CA SER A 112 16.50 28.13 31.01
C SER A 112 16.50 29.58 30.50
N CYS A 113 16.87 29.79 29.23
CA CYS A 113 16.79 31.11 28.58
C CYS A 113 15.34 31.59 28.45
N LEU A 114 14.42 30.70 28.06
CA LEU A 114 12.99 31.01 28.00
C LEU A 114 12.45 31.41 29.38
N LEU A 115 12.78 30.63 30.41
CA LEU A 115 12.27 30.87 31.76
C LEU A 115 12.72 32.23 32.32
N ALA A 116 13.95 32.65 32.02
CA ALA A 116 14.44 33.98 32.38
C ALA A 116 13.57 35.11 31.78
N GLN A 117 13.05 34.91 30.56
CA GLN A 117 12.14 35.85 29.89
C GLN A 117 10.71 35.74 30.45
N LEU A 118 10.21 34.52 30.68
CA LEU A 118 8.85 34.30 31.20
C LEU A 118 8.66 34.83 32.64
N ARG A 119 9.74 34.88 33.44
CA ARG A 119 9.71 35.46 34.78
C ARG A 119 9.53 36.97 34.78
N THR A 120 10.08 37.65 33.77
CA THR A 120 9.99 39.12 33.62
C THR A 120 8.81 39.54 32.74
N ALA A 121 8.22 38.60 31.99
CA ALA A 121 7.09 38.86 31.11
C ALA A 121 5.81 39.17 31.89
N ARG A 122 5.08 40.20 31.43
CA ARG A 122 3.70 40.47 31.88
C ARG A 122 2.77 39.40 31.33
N GLN A 123 1.59 39.27 31.94
CA GLN A 123 0.61 38.24 31.53
C GLN A 123 0.21 38.34 30.04
N ALA A 124 0.14 39.56 29.50
CA ALA A 124 -0.18 39.79 28.08
C ALA A 124 0.94 39.35 27.11
N ASP A 125 2.20 39.43 27.54
CA ASP A 125 3.38 39.18 26.71
C ASP A 125 3.81 37.69 26.74
N PHE A 126 3.18 36.89 27.62
CA PHE A 126 3.55 35.50 27.88
C PHE A 126 3.40 34.61 26.64
N GLU A 127 2.27 34.71 25.94
CA GLU A 127 1.99 33.90 24.75
C GLU A 127 2.90 34.29 23.58
N GLU A 128 3.16 35.59 23.40
CA GLU A 128 4.06 36.10 22.36
C GLU A 128 5.50 35.63 22.59
N THR A 129 5.98 35.67 23.85
CA THR A 129 7.32 35.19 24.22
C THR A 129 7.49 33.70 23.90
N ILE A 130 6.47 32.87 24.16
CA ILE A 130 6.50 31.44 23.83
C ILE A 130 6.50 31.23 22.31
N LYS A 131 5.66 31.98 21.56
CA LYS A 131 5.62 31.91 20.09
C LYS A 131 6.96 32.28 19.47
N GLU A 132 7.58 33.37 19.93
CA GLU A 132 8.88 33.82 19.45
C GLU A 132 9.98 32.78 19.75
N PHE A 133 9.99 32.22 20.96
CA PHE A 133 10.90 31.14 21.33
C PHE A 133 10.73 29.91 20.44
N SER A 134 9.49 29.46 20.23
CA SER A 134 9.18 28.31 19.38
C SER A 134 9.65 28.55 17.94
N ALA A 135 9.39 29.74 17.38
CA ALA A 135 9.83 30.10 16.04
C ALA A 135 11.36 30.07 15.93
N LYS A 136 12.08 30.68 16.89
CA LYS A 136 13.55 30.69 16.93
C LYS A 136 14.12 29.27 16.99
N LEU A 137 13.57 28.41 17.84
CA LEU A 137 14.06 27.04 18.00
C LEU A 137 13.78 26.18 16.74
N SER A 138 12.64 26.38 16.09
CA SER A 138 12.27 25.66 14.86
C SER A 138 13.17 25.95 13.65
N LEU A 139 13.84 27.11 13.66
CA LEU A 139 14.77 27.52 12.60
C LEU A 139 16.20 27.01 12.83
N VAL A 140 16.50 26.38 13.98
CA VAL A 140 17.84 25.86 14.27
C VAL A 140 18.08 24.57 13.47
N PRO A 141 19.10 24.51 12.60
CA PRO A 141 19.40 23.31 11.84
C PRO A 141 19.99 22.22 12.74
N LEU A 142 19.73 20.95 12.40
CA LEU A 142 20.38 19.82 13.05
C LEU A 142 21.84 19.71 12.59
N PRO A 143 22.80 19.44 13.51
CA PRO A 143 24.20 19.25 13.14
C PRO A 143 24.37 18.00 12.27
N PRO A 144 25.11 18.09 11.14
CA PRO A 144 25.44 16.92 10.32
C PRO A 144 26.43 16.01 11.07
N PRO A 145 26.39 14.67 10.90
CA PRO A 145 27.37 13.77 11.50
C PRO A 145 28.81 14.17 11.12
N GLY A 146 29.71 14.16 12.11
CA GLY A 146 31.11 14.50 12.00
C GLY A 146 31.58 15.42 13.13
N GLN A 147 32.64 16.19 12.87
CA GLN A 147 33.27 17.04 13.87
C GLN A 147 32.60 18.42 14.04
N LEU A 148 31.59 18.74 13.21
CA LEU A 148 30.97 20.06 13.18
C LEU A 148 29.74 20.11 14.11
N HIS A 149 29.82 20.93 15.15
CA HIS A 149 28.70 21.23 16.05
C HIS A 149 27.94 22.48 15.59
N VAL A 150 26.63 22.54 15.89
CA VAL A 150 25.83 23.75 15.67
C VAL A 150 25.79 24.55 16.96
N SER A 151 26.10 25.85 16.90
CA SER A 151 25.94 26.74 18.06
C SER A 151 25.05 27.93 17.68
N PHE A 152 24.17 28.33 18.59
CA PHE A 152 23.27 29.45 18.41
C PHE A 152 23.05 30.19 19.73
N SER A 153 22.63 31.45 19.64
CA SER A 153 22.48 32.32 20.81
C SER A 153 21.01 32.48 21.21
N LEU A 154 20.69 32.11 22.44
CA LEU A 154 19.43 32.43 23.11
C LEU A 154 19.77 33.22 24.37
N ARG A 155 19.58 34.54 24.35
CA ARG A 155 20.02 35.41 25.46
C ARG A 155 19.48 34.86 26.81
N PRO A 156 20.34 34.71 27.84
CA PRO A 156 21.76 35.14 27.89
C PRO A 156 22.80 34.09 27.45
N LEU A 157 22.40 32.87 27.07
CA LEU A 157 23.31 31.75 26.84
C LEU A 157 23.63 31.50 25.35
N GLN A 158 24.85 31.01 25.11
CA GLN A 158 25.18 30.32 23.86
C GLN A 158 24.92 28.81 24.00
N VAL A 159 23.95 28.31 23.23
CA VAL A 159 23.55 26.90 23.21
C VAL A 159 24.29 26.17 22.10
N VAL A 160 24.74 24.94 22.37
CA VAL A 160 25.47 24.09 21.41
C VAL A 160 24.71 22.77 21.26
N LEU A 161 24.42 22.39 20.02
CA LEU A 161 23.92 21.07 19.66
C LEU A 161 25.11 20.18 19.28
N PRO A 162 25.41 19.13 20.06
CA PRO A 162 26.49 18.19 19.72
C PRO A 162 26.16 17.41 18.44
N SER A 163 27.21 17.03 17.71
CA SER A 163 27.09 16.20 16.51
C SER A 163 27.43 14.76 16.84
N ARG A 164 26.93 13.83 16.03
CA ARG A 164 27.31 12.41 16.07
C ARG A 164 28.65 12.25 15.38
N GLU A 165 29.56 11.42 15.90
CA GLU A 165 30.84 11.18 15.21
C GLU A 165 30.65 10.56 13.82
N ASN A 166 29.72 9.61 13.69
CA ASN A 166 29.31 8.93 12.45
C ASN A 166 27.79 8.69 12.47
N GLN A 167 27.21 8.31 11.33
CA GLN A 167 25.77 8.07 11.21
C GLN A 167 25.23 6.99 12.16
N ASP A 168 26.06 5.98 12.47
CA ASP A 168 25.71 4.83 13.32
C ASP A 168 25.94 5.05 14.82
N ASN A 169 26.61 6.14 15.22
CA ASN A 169 26.89 6.40 16.64
C ASN A 169 25.69 7.07 17.32
N PRO A 170 25.39 6.73 18.59
CA PRO A 170 24.34 7.40 19.34
C PRO A 170 24.68 8.87 19.56
N LEU A 171 23.65 9.72 19.57
CA LEU A 171 23.79 11.12 19.94
C LEU A 171 23.86 11.23 21.47
N ILE A 172 24.87 11.92 21.99
CA ILE A 172 25.12 12.04 23.43
C ILE A 172 25.13 13.50 23.82
N ASP A 173 24.10 13.90 24.58
CA ASP A 173 23.95 15.23 25.18
C ASP A 173 23.54 15.13 26.66
N ILE A 174 24.09 14.13 27.36
CA ILE A 174 23.90 13.87 28.79
C ILE A 174 25.24 13.64 29.50
N ASP A 175 25.20 13.72 30.82
CA ASP A 175 26.38 13.59 31.66
C ASP A 175 26.59 12.11 32.06
N LEU A 176 27.39 11.37 31.28
CA LEU A 176 27.55 9.91 31.47
C LEU A 176 28.24 9.53 32.78
N HIS A 177 28.77 10.46 33.56
CA HIS A 177 29.38 10.15 34.85
C HIS A 177 28.33 10.04 35.99
N LEU A 178 27.07 10.42 35.74
CA LEU A 178 26.03 10.44 36.77
C LEU A 178 25.79 9.06 37.45
N PRO A 179 25.70 7.92 36.72
CA PRO A 179 25.61 6.61 37.36
C PRO A 179 26.80 6.28 38.27
N PHE A 180 28.02 6.73 37.95
CA PHE A 180 29.21 6.54 38.80
C PHE A 180 29.18 7.38 40.08
N LEU A 181 28.38 8.45 40.12
CA LEU A 181 28.14 9.22 41.34
C LEU A 181 27.02 8.60 42.20
N CYS A 182 26.05 7.93 41.58
CA CYS A 182 24.91 7.31 42.27
C CYS A 182 25.21 5.90 42.80
N PHE A 183 26.07 5.13 42.13
CA PHE A 183 26.28 3.72 42.42
C PHE A 183 27.77 3.37 42.57
N THR A 184 28.05 2.37 43.40
CA THR A 184 29.37 1.74 43.43
C THR A 184 29.64 1.00 42.12
N HIS A 185 30.92 0.77 41.80
CA HIS A 185 31.29 0.02 40.60
C HIS A 185 30.66 -1.38 40.55
N THR A 186 30.49 -2.04 41.71
CA THR A 186 29.85 -3.36 41.81
C THR A 186 28.35 -3.28 41.57
N ALA A 187 27.67 -2.27 42.13
CA ALA A 187 26.25 -2.04 41.88
C ALA A 187 25.99 -1.70 40.40
N LEU A 188 26.87 -0.90 39.75
CA LEU A 188 26.77 -0.64 38.31
C LEU A 188 26.87 -1.92 37.48
N LEU A 189 27.84 -2.79 37.78
CA LEU A 189 27.98 -4.07 37.09
C LEU A 189 26.75 -4.97 37.32
N GLN A 190 26.16 -4.95 38.52
CA GLN A 190 24.92 -5.67 38.80
C GLN A 190 23.74 -5.12 37.97
N LEU A 191 23.58 -3.80 37.85
CA LEU A 191 22.55 -3.19 37.01
C LEU A 191 22.74 -3.51 35.53
N LEU A 192 23.98 -3.43 35.03
CA LEU A 192 24.30 -3.82 33.65
C LEU A 192 24.01 -5.31 33.41
N SER A 193 24.29 -6.16 34.40
CA SER A 193 23.91 -7.58 34.35
C SER A 193 22.39 -7.77 34.24
N CYS A 194 21.61 -7.04 35.06
CA CYS A 194 20.15 -7.10 35.03
C CYS A 194 19.59 -6.63 33.69
N LEU A 195 20.18 -5.59 33.08
CA LEU A 195 19.78 -5.11 31.76
C LEU A 195 20.16 -6.11 30.64
N LEU A 196 21.34 -6.71 30.69
CA LEU A 196 21.74 -7.74 29.70
C LEU A 196 20.88 -9.00 29.79
N GLN A 197 20.34 -9.30 30.97
CA GLN A 197 19.42 -10.42 31.21
C GLN A 197 17.94 -10.05 31.06
N GLU A 198 17.63 -8.84 30.56
CA GLU A 198 16.26 -8.33 30.37
C GLU A 198 15.36 -8.54 31.61
N GLN A 199 15.81 -8.06 32.78
CA GLN A 199 15.03 -8.15 34.02
C GLN A 199 13.98 -7.01 34.15
N ARG A 200 13.02 -7.17 35.06
CA ARG A 200 12.01 -6.14 35.41
C ARG A 200 12.60 -5.15 36.41
N LEU A 201 12.98 -3.96 35.95
CA LEU A 201 13.68 -2.94 36.74
C LEU A 201 12.78 -1.74 37.02
N ALA A 202 12.58 -1.43 38.30
CA ALA A 202 11.91 -0.22 38.77
C ALA A 202 12.90 0.70 39.49
N PHE A 203 13.19 1.86 38.90
CA PHE A 203 14.09 2.86 39.46
C PHE A 203 13.31 3.83 40.35
N PHE A 204 13.87 4.20 41.49
CA PHE A 204 13.29 5.13 42.45
C PHE A 204 14.25 6.28 42.71
N SER A 205 13.72 7.51 42.70
CA SER A 205 14.43 8.70 43.12
C SER A 205 13.43 9.77 43.56
N SER A 206 13.86 10.62 44.48
CA SER A 206 13.14 11.83 44.90
C SER A 206 13.23 12.93 43.84
N ASP A 207 14.18 12.79 42.90
CA ASP A 207 14.39 13.68 41.78
C ASP A 207 14.07 12.98 40.44
N TRP A 208 12.99 13.42 39.80
CA TRP A 208 12.54 12.90 38.51
C TRP A 208 13.59 13.06 37.39
N ALA A 209 14.48 14.05 37.48
CA ALA A 209 15.55 14.24 36.50
C ALA A 209 16.55 13.08 36.54
N ARG A 210 16.91 12.62 37.75
CA ARG A 210 17.89 11.55 37.96
C ARG A 210 17.43 10.25 37.32
N LEU A 211 16.14 9.91 37.45
CA LEU A 211 15.57 8.69 36.88
C LEU A 211 15.90 8.56 35.39
N THR A 212 15.60 9.59 34.60
CA THR A 212 15.85 9.56 33.15
C THR A 212 17.33 9.63 32.81
N LEU A 213 18.09 10.52 33.46
CA LEU A 213 19.51 10.70 33.13
C LEU A 213 20.34 9.46 33.46
N VAL A 214 20.07 8.80 34.59
CA VAL A 214 20.74 7.56 34.98
C VAL A 214 20.33 6.42 34.05
N ALA A 215 19.03 6.25 33.79
CA ALA A 215 18.54 5.18 32.91
C ALA A 215 19.10 5.31 31.48
N GLU A 216 19.05 6.50 30.88
CA GLU A 216 19.64 6.75 29.55
C GLU A 216 21.15 6.49 29.53
N SER A 217 21.87 6.89 30.59
CA SER A 217 23.32 6.65 30.69
C SER A 217 23.64 5.16 30.72
N LEU A 218 22.91 4.37 31.52
CA LEU A 218 23.08 2.91 31.57
C LEU A 218 22.78 2.24 30.23
N LEU A 219 21.76 2.70 29.50
CA LEU A 219 21.46 2.20 28.16
C LEU A 219 22.57 2.56 27.14
N LEU A 220 23.23 3.71 27.30
CA LEU A 220 24.38 4.09 26.48
C LEU A 220 25.64 3.27 26.82
N TYR A 221 25.78 2.76 28.05
CA TYR A 221 26.90 1.88 28.41
C TYR A 221 26.83 0.52 27.71
N LEU A 222 25.63 0.07 27.32
CA LEU A 222 25.42 -1.21 26.64
C LEU A 222 25.73 -1.18 25.15
N GLN A 223 26.04 -0.02 24.57
CA GLN A 223 26.29 0.08 23.12
C GLN A 223 27.43 -0.86 22.67
N PRO A 224 27.26 -1.58 21.54
CA PRO A 224 26.23 -1.40 20.51
C PRO A 224 24.92 -2.18 20.75
N LEU A 225 24.77 -2.85 21.88
CA LEU A 225 23.50 -3.52 22.21
C LEU A 225 22.40 -2.48 22.42
N SER A 226 21.19 -2.82 21.99
CA SER A 226 20.04 -1.91 22.01
C SER A 226 18.88 -2.53 22.79
N TRP A 227 18.46 -1.87 23.85
CA TRP A 227 17.33 -2.29 24.68
C TRP A 227 16.01 -2.23 23.89
N GLN A 228 15.36 -3.39 23.76
CA GLN A 228 14.13 -3.57 22.96
C GLN A 228 12.84 -3.64 23.80
N GLN A 229 12.97 -3.71 25.13
CA GLN A 229 11.84 -3.90 26.03
C GLN A 229 11.18 -2.55 26.40
N PRO A 230 9.96 -2.55 26.96
CA PRO A 230 9.31 -1.33 27.45
C PRO A 230 10.22 -0.48 28.32
N TYR A 231 10.28 0.82 28.02
CA TYR A 231 11.15 1.77 28.70
C TYR A 231 10.38 3.08 28.96
N VAL A 232 10.15 3.40 30.24
CA VAL A 232 9.43 4.59 30.68
C VAL A 232 10.12 5.18 31.91
N PRO A 233 11.09 6.09 31.74
CA PRO A 233 11.94 6.54 32.85
C PRO A 233 11.21 7.39 33.90
N VAL A 234 10.01 7.89 33.61
CA VAL A 234 9.18 8.64 34.56
C VAL A 234 7.73 8.19 34.43
N LEU A 235 7.22 7.51 35.46
CA LEU A 235 5.81 7.18 35.63
C LEU A 235 5.14 8.21 36.55
N ALA A 236 3.99 8.72 36.10
CA ALA A 236 3.08 9.44 36.98
C ALA A 236 2.29 8.46 37.86
N ARG A 237 1.74 8.93 38.99
CA ARG A 237 0.96 8.08 39.91
C ARG A 237 -0.14 7.27 39.22
N GLY A 238 -0.88 7.86 38.28
CA GLY A 238 -1.96 7.18 37.55
C GLY A 238 -1.49 6.15 36.51
N MET A 239 -0.18 5.91 36.42
CA MET A 239 0.46 5.01 35.45
C MET A 239 1.22 3.87 36.14
N LEU A 240 1.12 3.72 37.47
CA LEU A 240 1.84 2.68 38.21
C LEU A 240 1.39 1.25 37.82
N ASP A 241 0.17 1.09 37.32
CA ASP A 241 -0.34 -0.19 36.81
C ASP A 241 0.55 -0.80 35.70
N PHE A 242 1.38 -0.01 35.00
CA PHE A 242 2.31 -0.54 34.00
C PHE A 242 3.39 -1.45 34.58
N LEU A 243 3.67 -1.35 35.89
CA LEU A 243 4.64 -2.21 36.57
C LEU A 243 4.14 -3.66 36.68
N MET A 244 2.84 -3.88 36.50
CA MET A 244 2.23 -5.22 36.43
C MET A 244 2.51 -5.94 35.10
N ALA A 245 3.26 -5.32 34.17
CA ALA A 245 3.66 -5.96 32.93
C ALA A 245 4.45 -7.26 33.22
N PRO A 246 4.07 -8.40 32.60
CA PRO A 246 4.70 -9.69 32.86
C PRO A 246 6.05 -9.85 32.14
N THR A 247 6.39 -8.92 31.24
CA THR A 247 7.63 -8.90 30.48
C THR A 247 8.68 -8.03 31.16
N ALA A 248 9.94 -8.20 30.76
CA ALA A 248 11.03 -7.28 31.07
C ALA A 248 10.64 -5.81 30.84
N PHE A 249 11.13 -4.90 31.67
CA PHE A 249 10.94 -3.46 31.48
C PHE A 249 11.98 -2.66 32.28
N LEU A 250 12.15 -1.41 31.89
CA LEU A 250 12.87 -0.41 32.67
C LEU A 250 11.95 0.80 32.91
N MET A 251 11.50 0.99 34.15
CA MET A 251 10.55 2.06 34.50
C MET A 251 11.05 2.86 35.70
N GLY A 252 10.71 4.14 35.78
CA GLY A 252 11.10 5.01 36.90
C GLY A 252 9.92 5.58 37.67
N CYS A 253 10.01 5.56 39.00
CA CYS A 253 8.98 6.00 39.94
C CYS A 253 9.58 6.96 40.97
N HIS A 254 8.73 7.79 41.59
CA HIS A 254 9.15 8.56 42.75
C HIS A 254 9.19 7.71 44.01
N VAL A 255 10.10 8.01 44.94
CA VAL A 255 10.30 7.21 46.18
C VAL A 255 9.03 7.12 47.03
N SER A 256 8.12 8.09 46.91
CA SER A 256 6.83 8.06 47.64
C SER A 256 5.93 6.88 47.24
N HIS A 257 6.20 6.24 46.09
CA HIS A 257 5.47 5.07 45.62
C HIS A 257 6.20 3.76 45.94
N PHE A 258 7.30 3.80 46.68
CA PHE A 258 8.12 2.62 46.97
C PHE A 258 7.30 1.50 47.63
N GLU A 259 6.51 1.80 48.67
CA GLU A 259 5.67 0.82 49.35
C GLU A 259 4.54 0.27 48.45
N GLU A 260 4.00 1.11 47.56
CA GLU A 260 2.93 0.74 46.61
C GLU A 260 3.44 -0.21 45.50
N VAL A 261 4.74 -0.10 45.16
CA VAL A 261 5.36 -0.82 44.04
C VAL A 261 6.16 -2.05 44.49
N ALA A 262 6.48 -2.18 45.78
CA ALA A 262 7.24 -3.31 46.31
C ALA A 262 6.43 -4.63 46.27
N THR A 263 6.24 -5.16 45.06
CA THR A 263 5.56 -6.43 44.74
C THR A 263 6.58 -7.51 44.38
N GLU A 264 6.15 -8.77 44.38
CA GLU A 264 6.97 -9.92 43.97
C GLU A 264 7.45 -9.78 42.50
N ASP A 265 8.66 -10.27 42.21
CA ASP A 265 9.29 -10.34 40.87
C ASP A 265 9.71 -9.03 40.17
N ILE A 266 9.99 -7.96 40.93
CA ILE A 266 10.57 -6.70 40.39
C ILE A 266 11.87 -6.33 41.12
N ILE A 267 12.92 -6.00 40.37
CA ILE A 267 14.18 -5.48 40.94
C ILE A 267 14.00 -3.99 41.23
N LEU A 268 14.05 -3.63 42.52
CA LEU A 268 13.85 -2.28 43.00
C LEU A 268 15.22 -1.60 43.12
N VAL A 269 15.41 -0.48 42.43
CA VAL A 269 16.68 0.25 42.38
C VAL A 269 16.48 1.64 42.94
N ASN A 270 17.00 1.90 44.13
CA ASN A 270 17.02 3.23 44.70
C ASN A 270 18.26 3.99 44.20
N VAL A 271 18.04 4.97 43.33
CA VAL A 271 19.07 5.78 42.68
C VAL A 271 19.66 6.81 43.64
N ASP A 272 18.92 7.24 44.67
CA ASP A 272 19.38 8.22 45.64
C ASP A 272 20.38 7.60 46.64
N ASP A 273 20.10 6.38 47.07
CA ASP A 273 20.95 5.66 48.04
C ASP A 273 21.96 4.71 47.37
N GLY A 274 21.82 4.46 46.06
CA GLY A 274 22.67 3.53 45.31
C GLY A 274 22.43 2.06 45.66
N ILE A 275 21.24 1.72 46.18
CA ILE A 275 20.88 0.39 46.70
C ILE A 275 20.03 -0.37 45.69
N ILE A 276 20.35 -1.65 45.47
CA ILE A 276 19.58 -2.57 44.64
C ILE A 276 18.95 -3.62 45.55
N GLN A 277 17.62 -3.70 45.56
CA GLN A 277 16.86 -4.67 46.35
C GLN A 277 16.16 -5.66 45.43
N LEU A 278 16.36 -6.95 45.71
CA LEU A 278 15.69 -8.06 45.05
C LEU A 278 14.45 -8.41 45.85
N SER A 279 13.27 -8.28 45.26
CA SER A 279 11.99 -8.60 45.91
C SER A 279 11.70 -10.11 46.03
N CYS A 280 12.58 -10.98 45.54
CA CYS A 280 12.33 -12.42 45.46
C CYS A 280 12.61 -13.17 46.77
N SER A 281 11.65 -13.99 47.22
CA SER A 281 11.68 -14.76 48.48
C SER A 281 12.29 -16.16 48.36
N GLU A 282 12.65 -16.64 47.16
CA GLU A 282 13.30 -17.95 46.99
C GLU A 282 14.54 -17.86 46.09
N THR A 283 15.63 -18.43 46.58
CA THR A 283 16.99 -18.38 46.04
C THR A 283 17.10 -18.71 44.55
N THR A 284 17.28 -17.69 43.71
CA THR A 284 18.13 -17.79 42.52
C THR A 284 18.92 -16.48 42.40
N ASP A 285 20.18 -16.50 42.87
CA ASP A 285 21.10 -15.39 42.67
C ASP A 285 21.17 -15.05 41.17
N LEU A 286 20.90 -13.80 40.82
CA LEU A 286 21.07 -13.32 39.45
C LEU A 286 22.54 -13.51 39.05
N PRO A 287 22.83 -14.22 37.95
CA PRO A 287 24.21 -14.38 37.50
C PRO A 287 24.91 -13.04 37.32
N ALA A 288 26.12 -12.91 37.85
CA ALA A 288 26.94 -11.72 37.69
C ALA A 288 27.60 -11.66 36.30
N ILE A 289 28.05 -10.47 35.92
CA ILE A 289 28.93 -10.31 34.74
C ILE A 289 30.20 -11.15 34.93
N PRO A 290 30.73 -11.77 33.86
CA PRO A 290 31.98 -12.55 33.90
C PRO A 290 33.11 -11.84 34.65
N LEU A 291 33.79 -12.58 35.53
CA LEU A 291 34.73 -12.00 36.51
C LEU A 291 35.86 -11.20 35.84
N SER A 292 36.45 -11.73 34.77
CA SER A 292 37.55 -11.07 34.05
C SER A 292 37.14 -9.73 33.43
N ALA A 293 35.93 -9.66 32.86
CA ALA A 293 35.37 -8.45 32.28
C ALA A 293 35.02 -7.42 33.38
N ALA A 294 34.48 -7.89 34.51
CA ALA A 294 34.16 -7.07 35.67
C ALA A 294 35.41 -6.44 36.32
N GLU A 295 36.49 -7.22 36.52
CA GLU A 295 37.75 -6.72 37.10
C GLU A 295 38.41 -5.66 36.20
N SER A 296 38.42 -5.89 34.88
CA SER A 296 38.92 -4.91 33.92
C SER A 296 38.13 -3.60 34.01
N PHE A 297 36.80 -3.67 34.00
CA PHE A 297 35.94 -2.50 34.14
C PHE A 297 36.21 -1.72 35.44
N ILE A 298 36.28 -2.41 36.59
CA ILE A 298 36.56 -1.77 37.88
C ILE A 298 37.93 -1.10 37.89
N SER A 299 38.95 -1.77 37.35
CA SER A 299 40.32 -1.24 37.27
C SER A 299 40.37 0.05 36.46
N ARG A 300 39.71 0.07 35.30
CA ARG A 300 39.65 1.26 34.43
C ARG A 300 38.79 2.38 35.02
N ALA A 301 37.65 2.04 35.60
CA ALA A 301 36.71 3.01 36.17
C ALA A 301 37.29 3.76 37.37
N LYS A 302 38.13 3.11 38.20
CA LYS A 302 38.85 3.75 39.32
C LYS A 302 39.77 4.90 38.87
N CYS A 303 40.18 4.94 37.60
CA CYS A 303 41.04 5.98 37.06
C CYS A 303 40.27 7.22 36.55
N LEU A 304 38.93 7.20 36.58
CA LEU A 304 38.11 8.31 36.11
C LEU A 304 38.15 9.49 37.09
N GLN A 305 38.36 10.69 36.55
CA GLN A 305 38.24 11.93 37.32
C GLN A 305 36.80 12.45 37.22
N LEU A 306 35.97 12.09 38.20
CA LEU A 306 34.52 12.34 38.18
C LEU A 306 34.13 13.75 38.67
N HIS A 307 35.04 14.45 39.37
CA HIS A 307 34.75 15.73 40.02
C HIS A 307 35.40 16.90 39.26
N TYR A 308 34.58 17.68 38.55
CA TYR A 308 35.04 18.86 37.79
C TYR A 308 35.75 19.90 38.66
N ASP A 309 35.20 20.19 39.85
CA ASP A 309 35.75 21.22 40.74
C ASP A 309 37.16 20.86 41.26
N LEU A 310 37.50 19.58 41.34
CA LEU A 310 38.83 19.12 41.73
C LEU A 310 39.87 19.45 40.64
N GLU A 311 39.49 19.39 39.36
CA GLU A 311 40.36 19.77 38.23
C GLU A 311 40.54 21.30 38.15
N LEU A 312 39.55 22.07 38.62
CA LEU A 312 39.58 23.52 38.64
C LEU A 312 40.23 24.15 39.88
N CYS A 313 40.49 23.40 40.95
CA CYS A 313 40.92 23.96 42.23
C CYS A 313 42.24 24.77 42.16
N HIS A 314 43.04 24.55 41.11
CA HIS A 314 44.29 25.25 40.85
C HIS A 314 44.15 26.49 39.95
N LEU A 315 42.94 26.80 39.47
CA LEU A 315 42.65 27.89 38.54
C LEU A 315 41.96 29.07 39.24
N GLY A 316 42.20 30.29 38.76
CA GLY A 316 41.52 31.49 39.23
C GLY A 316 40.05 31.55 38.80
N ALA A 317 39.22 32.29 39.54
CA ALA A 317 37.81 32.46 39.22
C ALA A 317 37.62 33.22 37.88
N GLY A 318 36.96 32.59 36.91
CA GLY A 318 36.57 33.24 35.65
C GLY A 318 35.33 34.13 35.80
N THR A 319 35.28 35.25 35.08
CA THR A 319 34.14 36.19 35.11
C THR A 319 33.14 36.00 33.95
N ASP A 320 33.54 35.31 32.87
CA ASP A 320 32.67 35.03 31.72
C ASP A 320 31.93 33.69 31.90
N ALA A 321 30.61 33.78 32.10
CA ALA A 321 29.73 32.63 32.26
C ALA A 321 29.72 31.70 31.03
N ASN A 322 29.82 32.22 29.80
CA ASN A 322 29.82 31.37 28.60
C ASN A 322 31.15 30.62 28.45
N ALA A 323 32.27 31.26 28.81
CA ALA A 323 33.58 30.62 28.84
C ALA A 323 33.62 29.46 29.86
N LEU A 324 33.13 29.68 31.08
CA LEU A 324 33.05 28.64 32.12
C LEU A 324 32.17 27.46 31.68
N ARG A 325 31.02 27.74 31.04
CA ARG A 325 30.15 26.70 30.50
C ARG A 325 30.81 25.92 29.35
N SER A 326 31.57 26.60 28.49
CA SER A 326 32.32 25.93 27.43
C SER A 326 33.38 25.00 28.00
N GLN A 327 34.15 25.47 28.99
CA GLN A 327 35.14 24.66 29.68
C GLN A 327 34.51 23.41 30.35
N ARG A 328 33.36 23.56 31.00
CA ARG A 328 32.62 22.44 31.59
C ARG A 328 32.14 21.44 30.52
N ARG A 329 31.65 21.92 29.37
CA ARG A 329 31.27 21.03 28.25
C ARG A 329 32.47 20.28 27.68
N ASP A 330 33.63 20.92 27.56
CA ASP A 330 34.84 20.28 27.04
C ASP A 330 35.33 19.18 27.98
N TRP A 331 35.30 19.45 29.28
CA TRP A 331 35.55 18.46 30.32
C TRP A 331 34.56 17.30 30.24
N GLN A 332 33.27 17.60 30.17
CA GLN A 332 32.21 16.59 30.08
C GLN A 332 32.36 15.72 28.84
N ARG A 333 32.72 16.30 27.68
CA ARG A 333 32.96 15.55 26.44
C ARG A 333 34.14 14.59 26.61
N ARG A 334 35.26 15.05 27.17
CA ARG A 334 36.42 14.18 27.44
C ARG A 334 36.06 13.02 28.36
N LEU A 335 35.35 13.31 29.45
CA LEU A 335 34.94 12.30 30.43
C LEU A 335 33.93 11.31 29.81
N ASN A 336 32.94 11.78 29.04
CA ASN A 336 32.01 10.93 28.30
C ASN A 336 32.76 9.98 27.36
N THR A 337 33.74 10.48 26.60
CA THR A 337 34.55 9.62 25.72
C THR A 337 35.33 8.56 26.50
N GLN A 338 35.91 8.90 27.65
CA GLN A 338 36.58 7.93 28.52
C GLN A 338 35.60 6.86 29.02
N ILE A 339 34.44 7.27 29.52
CA ILE A 339 33.40 6.34 30.01
C ILE A 339 32.92 5.42 28.88
N GLN A 340 32.62 5.96 27.70
CA GLN A 340 32.20 5.16 26.55
C GLN A 340 33.24 4.13 26.14
N ASN A 341 34.53 4.48 26.17
CA ASN A 341 35.60 3.53 25.87
C ASN A 341 35.66 2.40 26.90
N ILE A 342 35.55 2.74 28.19
CA ILE A 342 35.55 1.75 29.29
C ILE A 342 34.34 0.82 29.21
N THR A 343 33.16 1.36 28.92
CA THR A 343 31.92 0.56 28.83
C THR A 343 31.86 -0.26 27.55
N LEU A 344 32.38 0.27 26.42
CA LEU A 344 32.53 -0.51 25.19
C LEU A 344 33.55 -1.65 25.38
N GLU A 345 34.66 -1.40 26.09
CA GLU A 345 35.64 -2.43 26.44
C GLU A 345 35.00 -3.54 27.29
N LEU A 346 34.16 -3.18 28.27
CA LEU A 346 33.37 -4.15 29.04
C LEU A 346 32.50 -5.02 28.12
N VAL A 347 31.73 -4.41 27.21
CA VAL A 347 30.86 -5.13 26.27
C VAL A 347 31.66 -6.06 25.35
N VAL A 348 32.79 -5.58 24.81
CA VAL A 348 33.71 -6.40 23.98
C VAL A 348 34.27 -7.57 24.78
N ASN A 349 34.66 -7.35 26.03
CA ASN A 349 35.18 -8.43 26.87
C ASN A 349 34.11 -9.50 27.17
N ILE A 350 32.86 -9.09 27.40
CA ILE A 350 31.73 -10.01 27.64
C ILE A 350 31.43 -10.84 26.38
N PHE A 351 31.36 -10.22 25.20
CA PHE A 351 30.93 -10.90 23.97
C PHE A 351 32.09 -11.30 23.04
N SER A 352 33.32 -11.31 23.57
CA SER A 352 34.52 -11.69 22.84
C SER A 352 34.41 -13.12 22.29
N GLY A 353 34.75 -13.27 21.00
CA GLY A 353 34.73 -14.56 20.31
C GLY A 353 33.35 -14.98 19.79
N VAL A 354 32.29 -14.18 19.97
CA VAL A 354 30.97 -14.47 19.35
C VAL A 354 31.08 -14.65 17.83
N GLN A 355 31.98 -13.89 17.17
CA GLN A 355 32.19 -14.00 15.73
C GLN A 355 32.62 -15.39 15.27
N ASP A 356 33.38 -16.12 16.09
CA ASP A 356 33.91 -17.44 15.74
C ASP A 356 32.83 -18.52 15.66
N PHE A 357 31.65 -18.27 16.25
CA PHE A 357 30.51 -19.18 16.31
C PHE A 357 29.34 -18.74 15.41
N LEU A 358 29.57 -17.74 14.52
CA LEU A 358 28.58 -17.31 13.53
C LEU A 358 28.75 -18.09 12.23
N ASN A 359 27.68 -18.75 11.79
CA ASN A 359 27.59 -19.26 10.44
C ASN A 359 26.87 -18.23 9.56
N HIS A 360 27.64 -17.52 8.74
CA HIS A 360 27.10 -16.50 7.83
C HIS A 360 26.29 -17.10 6.67
N GLU A 361 26.55 -18.34 6.26
CA GLU A 361 25.84 -19.01 5.16
C GLU A 361 24.43 -19.40 5.59
N HIS A 362 24.29 -19.99 6.78
CA HIS A 362 23.00 -20.39 7.33
C HIS A 362 22.34 -19.31 8.20
N ARG A 363 23.02 -18.17 8.42
CA ARG A 363 22.59 -17.06 9.30
C ARG A 363 22.24 -17.52 10.72
N VAL A 364 23.01 -18.46 11.27
CA VAL A 364 22.81 -19.03 12.61
C VAL A 364 24.01 -18.77 13.52
N PHE A 365 23.78 -18.79 14.82
CA PHE A 365 24.80 -18.72 15.87
C PHE A 365 24.80 -20.03 16.66
N ASN A 366 25.97 -20.66 16.82
CA ASN A 366 26.10 -21.91 17.58
C ASN A 366 26.23 -21.62 19.08
N SER A 367 25.09 -21.48 19.76
CA SER A 367 25.04 -21.16 21.18
C SER A 367 25.63 -22.25 22.07
N GLU A 368 25.46 -23.52 21.73
CA GLU A 368 25.98 -24.64 22.52
C GLU A 368 27.51 -24.68 22.53
N GLU A 369 28.13 -24.51 21.35
CA GLU A 369 29.58 -24.50 21.22
C GLU A 369 30.21 -23.24 21.84
N PHE A 370 29.58 -22.09 21.66
CA PHE A 370 29.97 -20.86 22.35
C PHE A 370 29.93 -21.04 23.87
N LEU A 371 28.85 -21.59 24.43
CA LEU A 371 28.71 -21.84 25.87
C LEU A 371 29.79 -22.80 26.41
N ARG A 372 30.16 -23.84 25.65
CA ARG A 372 31.21 -24.79 26.03
C ARG A 372 32.59 -24.15 26.16
N THR A 373 32.82 -23.01 25.50
CA THR A 373 34.11 -22.29 25.55
C THR A 373 34.21 -21.33 26.74
N ARG A 374 33.12 -21.10 27.47
CA ARG A 374 33.07 -20.19 28.63
C ARG A 374 33.38 -20.93 29.92
N GLU A 375 34.01 -20.22 30.85
CA GLU A 375 34.32 -20.71 32.20
C GLU A 375 33.05 -21.21 32.92
N PRO A 376 33.09 -22.34 33.66
CA PRO A 376 31.91 -22.92 34.29
C PRO A 376 31.14 -21.96 35.22
N ALA A 377 31.87 -21.06 35.90
CA ALA A 377 31.28 -20.04 36.78
C ALA A 377 30.44 -18.99 36.02
N ASP A 378 30.78 -18.71 34.76
CA ASP A 378 30.13 -17.68 33.94
C ASP A 378 28.99 -18.24 33.07
N GLN A 379 28.90 -19.57 32.92
CA GLN A 379 27.90 -20.21 32.04
C GLN A 379 26.46 -19.88 32.43
N ALA A 380 26.16 -19.68 33.70
CA ALA A 380 24.82 -19.30 34.16
C ALA A 380 24.39 -17.92 33.62
N PHE A 381 25.33 -16.98 33.52
CA PHE A 381 25.10 -15.66 32.93
C PHE A 381 24.81 -15.78 31.43
N TYR A 382 25.68 -16.47 30.69
CA TYR A 382 25.50 -16.61 29.25
C TYR A 382 24.22 -17.37 28.89
N LYS A 383 23.85 -18.44 29.62
CA LYS A 383 22.58 -19.15 29.36
C LYS A 383 21.37 -18.22 29.35
N LYS A 384 21.29 -17.28 30.30
CA LYS A 384 20.22 -16.28 30.33
C LYS A 384 20.38 -15.25 29.21
N VAL A 385 21.56 -14.67 29.04
CA VAL A 385 21.80 -13.58 28.06
C VAL A 385 21.58 -14.03 26.62
N LEU A 386 21.96 -15.26 26.26
CA LEU A 386 21.84 -15.76 24.88
C LEU A 386 20.38 -15.91 24.41
N GLU A 387 19.42 -15.98 25.33
CA GLU A 387 17.98 -16.08 25.05
C GLU A 387 17.30 -14.70 24.94
N THR A 388 18.01 -13.61 25.23
CA THR A 388 17.42 -12.26 25.32
C THR A 388 17.27 -11.58 23.96
N HIS A 389 16.28 -10.69 23.85
CA HIS A 389 16.07 -9.92 22.62
C HIS A 389 17.22 -8.94 22.34
N ILE A 390 17.81 -8.36 23.38
CA ILE A 390 18.97 -7.47 23.29
C ILE A 390 20.17 -8.19 22.63
N PHE A 391 20.44 -9.45 23.01
CA PHE A 391 21.50 -10.25 22.38
C PHE A 391 21.14 -10.68 20.96
N HIS A 392 19.89 -11.10 20.70
CA HIS A 392 19.45 -11.42 19.34
C HIS A 392 19.55 -10.23 18.37
N SER A 393 19.25 -9.01 18.83
CA SER A 393 19.45 -7.82 18.02
C SER A 393 20.94 -7.57 17.73
N PHE A 394 21.81 -7.77 18.72
CA PHE A 394 23.25 -7.70 18.54
C PHE A 394 23.77 -8.75 17.54
N LEU A 395 23.34 -10.00 17.65
CA LEU A 395 23.67 -11.08 16.72
C LEU A 395 23.24 -10.76 15.29
N ARG A 396 22.02 -10.21 15.11
CA ARG A 396 21.53 -9.79 13.80
C ARG A 396 22.45 -8.76 13.15
N ASP A 397 22.93 -7.79 13.93
CA ASP A 397 23.88 -6.78 13.47
C ASP A 397 25.24 -7.41 13.10
N ARG A 398 25.73 -8.40 13.88
CA ARG A 398 26.95 -9.16 13.56
C ARG A 398 26.81 -10.00 12.28
N LEU A 399 25.69 -10.72 12.12
CA LEU A 399 25.40 -11.53 10.93
C LEU A 399 25.29 -10.68 9.66
N ASN A 400 24.79 -9.45 9.78
CA ASN A 400 24.76 -8.46 8.70
C ASN A 400 26.11 -7.76 8.45
N ARG A 401 27.18 -8.15 9.16
CA ARG A 401 28.54 -7.60 9.05
C ARG A 401 28.59 -6.08 9.28
N LYS A 402 27.79 -5.58 10.22
CA LYS A 402 27.80 -4.17 10.61
C LYS A 402 29.18 -3.81 11.19
N HIS A 403 29.81 -2.79 10.62
CA HIS A 403 31.15 -2.34 11.03
C HIS A 403 31.06 -1.13 11.96
N ASP A 404 30.72 -1.37 13.22
CA ASP A 404 30.57 -0.33 14.25
C ASP A 404 31.80 -0.22 15.17
N THR A 405 31.68 0.58 16.23
CA THR A 405 32.71 0.80 17.24
C THR A 405 33.14 -0.49 17.95
N TYR A 406 32.21 -1.43 18.16
CA TYR A 406 32.49 -2.77 18.68
C TYR A 406 33.45 -3.53 17.77
N SER A 407 33.13 -3.67 16.47
CA SER A 407 34.00 -4.37 15.51
C SER A 407 35.41 -3.76 15.45
N ARG A 408 35.48 -2.43 15.55
CA ARG A 408 36.75 -1.67 15.52
C ARG A 408 37.58 -1.91 16.77
N MET A 409 36.96 -2.10 17.94
CA MET A 409 37.66 -2.35 19.19
C MET A 409 38.10 -3.82 19.27
N GLU A 410 37.22 -4.76 18.90
CA GLU A 410 37.53 -6.20 18.88
C GLU A 410 38.70 -6.52 17.94
N SER A 411 38.74 -5.91 16.74
CA SER A 411 39.85 -6.07 15.80
C SER A 411 41.19 -5.49 16.28
N ARG A 412 41.17 -4.45 17.13
CA ARG A 412 42.39 -3.92 17.77
C ARG A 412 42.91 -4.83 18.87
N GLY A 413 42.01 -5.47 19.63
CA GLY A 413 42.35 -6.45 20.66
C GLY A 413 43.03 -7.71 20.12
N MET A 414 42.72 -8.12 18.89
CA MET A 414 43.33 -9.30 18.23
C MET A 414 44.82 -9.12 17.86
N THR A 415 45.36 -7.90 17.93
CA THR A 415 46.77 -7.59 17.61
C THR A 415 47.71 -7.42 18.81
N GLU A 416 47.20 -7.38 20.05
CA GLU A 416 48.03 -7.17 21.26
C GLU A 416 47.81 -8.26 22.31
N SER A 417 48.73 -9.23 22.34
CA SER A 417 49.01 -10.01 23.56
C SER A 417 49.81 -9.15 24.55
N PRO A 418 49.72 -9.37 25.87
CA PRO A 418 50.27 -8.44 26.86
C PRO A 418 51.80 -8.49 26.88
N ARG A 419 52.45 -7.60 26.12
CA ARG A 419 53.86 -7.27 26.29
C ARG A 419 53.95 -5.94 27.02
N ARG A 420 54.76 -5.93 28.09
CA ARG A 420 55.11 -4.75 28.90
C ARG A 420 55.33 -3.51 28.01
N PRO A 421 54.87 -2.32 28.41
CA PRO A 421 55.00 -1.14 27.56
C PRO A 421 56.49 -0.77 27.40
N PRO A 422 56.98 -0.53 26.17
CA PRO A 422 58.26 0.13 25.97
C PRO A 422 58.11 1.64 26.22
N MET A 423 59.12 2.27 26.81
CA MET A 423 59.19 3.70 27.14
C MET A 423 59.30 4.62 25.90
N SER A 424 58.38 4.57 24.95
CA SER A 424 58.45 5.48 23.78
C SER A 424 57.15 6.10 23.30
N ASP A 425 55.99 5.83 23.91
CA ASP A 425 54.72 6.47 23.51
C ASP A 425 54.12 7.42 24.55
N LEU A 426 54.95 7.95 25.46
CA LEU A 426 54.58 9.00 26.41
C LEU A 426 54.88 10.43 25.89
N ALA A 427 54.80 10.65 24.58
CA ALA A 427 55.20 11.93 23.95
C ALA A 427 54.15 12.56 23.02
N LYS A 428 52.88 12.15 23.05
CA LYS A 428 51.82 12.76 22.21
C LYS A 428 50.51 13.12 22.92
N THR A 429 50.56 13.32 24.22
CA THR A 429 49.48 13.96 24.97
C THR A 429 50.08 15.09 25.80
N GLY A 430 50.23 16.24 25.16
CA GLY A 430 50.66 17.47 25.81
C GLY A 430 49.66 17.89 26.87
N LEU A 431 50.03 17.69 28.13
CA LEU A 431 49.61 18.55 29.23
C LEU A 431 50.13 19.97 28.91
N ILE A 432 49.24 20.94 28.73
CA ILE A 432 49.63 22.34 28.75
C ILE A 432 49.29 22.87 30.15
N SER A 433 50.35 23.05 30.94
CA SER A 433 50.38 23.96 32.07
C SER A 433 50.33 25.42 31.57
N TYR A 434 49.66 26.25 32.35
CA TYR A 434 49.49 27.68 32.13
C TYR A 434 50.82 28.44 32.07
N THR A 435 51.02 29.27 31.05
CA THR A 435 51.66 30.59 31.16
C THR A 435 51.12 31.54 30.09
N SER A 436 50.98 32.82 30.45
CA SER A 436 50.31 33.92 29.74
C SER A 436 51.28 34.72 28.82
N PRO A 437 50.91 35.86 28.21
CA PRO A 437 50.78 36.01 26.75
C PRO A 437 51.82 36.97 26.14
N ASN A 438 52.02 36.95 24.81
CA ASN A 438 52.25 38.19 24.05
C ASN A 438 52.25 38.02 22.51
N ASP A 439 51.56 38.99 21.91
CA ASP A 439 51.86 39.74 20.68
C ASP A 439 51.65 39.17 19.25
N ARG A 440 50.80 39.94 18.53
CA ARG A 440 50.88 40.39 17.12
C ARG A 440 50.42 39.44 16.02
N LEU A 441 49.26 39.72 15.38
CA LEU A 441 49.12 40.52 14.13
C LEU A 441 49.93 39.91 12.97
N SER A 442 49.36 39.41 11.88
CA SER A 442 48.59 40.21 10.90
C SER A 442 48.26 39.42 9.61
N LYS A 443 47.20 39.90 8.91
CA LYS A 443 46.93 39.93 7.44
C LYS A 443 46.66 38.58 6.71
N ARG A 444 45.44 38.32 6.20
CA ARG A 444 44.68 38.87 5.02
C ARG A 444 45.25 38.53 3.63
N LEU A 445 44.41 37.77 2.90
CA LEU A 445 44.00 37.87 1.48
C LEU A 445 45.02 37.58 0.36
N GLY A 446 44.54 36.86 -0.67
CA GLY A 446 44.96 37.10 -2.05
C GLY A 446 45.00 35.85 -2.95
N ALA A 447 44.07 35.79 -3.89
CA ALA A 447 43.97 34.81 -4.96
C ALA A 447 45.07 34.98 -6.04
N SER A 448 45.35 33.90 -6.81
CA SER A 448 45.39 33.88 -8.29
C SER A 448 46.20 32.69 -8.82
N MET A 449 45.64 31.99 -9.82
CA MET A 449 46.36 31.12 -10.78
C MET A 449 47.11 31.98 -11.83
N PRO A 450 48.06 31.43 -12.60
CA PRO A 450 47.75 31.05 -14.00
C PRO A 450 48.50 29.80 -14.56
N ASN A 451 48.03 29.40 -15.76
CA ASN A 451 48.36 28.24 -16.61
C ASN A 451 49.77 28.22 -17.27
N LEU A 452 50.22 27.06 -17.80
CA LEU A 452 50.44 26.77 -19.25
C LEU A 452 51.32 25.51 -19.56
N GLN A 453 50.80 24.67 -20.49
CA GLN A 453 51.45 23.94 -21.63
C GLN A 453 52.48 22.79 -21.44
N GLN A 454 52.16 21.56 -21.90
CA GLN A 454 52.58 20.84 -23.15
C GLN A 454 53.94 20.10 -23.01
N SER A 455 54.28 18.93 -23.58
CA SER A 455 53.73 18.05 -24.64
C SER A 455 54.52 16.70 -24.72
N ALA A 456 53.93 15.71 -25.44
CA ALA A 456 54.57 14.66 -26.31
C ALA A 456 55.45 13.54 -25.67
N ASN A 457 55.60 12.30 -26.18
CA ASN A 457 55.00 11.44 -27.23
C ASN A 457 55.61 10.01 -27.10
N ASP A 458 54.94 9.00 -27.72
CA ASP A 458 55.42 7.69 -28.25
C ASP A 458 55.90 6.59 -27.25
N THR A 459 55.69 5.26 -27.40
CA THR A 459 55.49 4.37 -28.57
C THR A 459 54.88 3.00 -28.13
N MET A 460 54.24 2.28 -29.06
CA MET A 460 53.72 0.89 -28.95
C MET A 460 54.81 -0.20 -28.90
N THR A 461 54.60 -1.32 -28.16
CA THR A 461 54.29 -2.68 -28.69
C THR A 461 54.47 -3.84 -27.65
N ALA A 462 53.60 -4.84 -27.82
CA ALA A 462 53.75 -6.28 -27.55
C ALA A 462 53.44 -6.89 -26.15
N ILE A 463 52.69 -7.99 -26.25
CA ILE A 463 51.95 -8.80 -25.27
C ILE A 463 52.82 -9.91 -24.70
N SER A 464 52.74 -10.20 -23.39
CA SER A 464 52.56 -11.58 -22.88
C SER A 464 52.13 -11.61 -21.41
N LEU A 465 51.29 -12.60 -21.10
CA LEU A 465 50.54 -12.78 -19.86
C LEU A 465 51.43 -13.14 -18.65
N ASN A 466 51.14 -12.53 -17.49
CA ASN A 466 50.82 -13.31 -16.28
C ASN A 466 50.23 -12.42 -15.16
N ARG A 467 49.13 -12.93 -14.58
CA ARG A 467 48.39 -12.55 -13.35
C ARG A 467 48.81 -11.28 -12.58
N PRO A 468 47.81 -10.51 -12.12
CA PRO A 468 47.92 -9.95 -10.77
C PRO A 468 46.69 -10.20 -9.90
N ALA A 469 46.99 -10.53 -8.66
CA ALA A 469 46.13 -10.37 -7.52
C ALA A 469 45.92 -8.87 -7.21
N SER A 470 44.73 -8.55 -6.69
CA SER A 470 44.45 -7.44 -5.76
C SER A 470 44.92 -6.04 -6.15
N LEU A 471 44.00 -5.27 -6.75
CA LEU A 471 43.97 -3.81 -6.69
C LEU A 471 42.56 -3.35 -6.31
N ARG A 472 42.31 -3.16 -5.01
CA ARG A 472 41.26 -2.26 -4.52
C ARG A 472 41.93 -0.92 -4.20
N ARG A 473 41.79 0.05 -5.09
CA ARG A 473 41.93 1.47 -4.76
C ARG A 473 40.55 2.13 -4.82
N THR A 474 40.25 2.77 -3.70
CA THR A 474 39.30 3.85 -3.41
C THR A 474 38.78 4.65 -4.60
N ILE A 475 37.46 4.86 -4.65
CA ILE A 475 36.76 5.89 -5.45
C ILE A 475 35.91 6.74 -4.48
N PRO A 476 35.82 8.09 -4.65
CA PRO A 476 35.10 8.98 -3.73
C PRO A 476 33.58 9.01 -3.98
N ASP A 477 32.84 9.29 -2.90
CA ASP A 477 31.38 9.41 -2.82
C ASP A 477 30.78 10.56 -3.64
N ILE A 478 29.84 10.22 -4.54
CA ILE A 478 28.80 11.12 -5.05
C ILE A 478 27.49 10.32 -5.25
N GLY A 479 26.45 10.65 -4.47
CA GLY A 479 25.03 10.54 -4.86
C GLY A 479 24.34 9.17 -4.83
N HIS A 480 23.27 9.07 -4.03
CA HIS A 480 22.21 8.05 -4.00
C HIS A 480 22.63 6.57 -3.76
N PRO A 481 22.34 5.99 -2.58
CA PRO A 481 22.77 4.62 -2.23
C PRO A 481 22.19 3.50 -3.11
N SER A 482 21.04 3.71 -3.77
CA SER A 482 20.40 2.69 -4.64
C SER A 482 21.13 2.47 -5.96
N VAL A 483 21.71 3.52 -6.55
CA VAL A 483 22.41 3.44 -7.86
C VAL A 483 23.79 2.78 -7.73
N SER A 484 24.47 2.97 -6.59
CA SER A 484 25.75 2.31 -6.30
C SER A 484 25.58 0.82 -6.02
N LEU A 485 24.47 0.42 -5.38
CA LEU A 485 24.17 -0.98 -5.08
C LEU A 485 23.73 -1.75 -6.35
N SER A 486 22.94 -1.14 -7.23
CA SER A 486 22.54 -1.78 -8.50
C SER A 486 23.75 -2.01 -9.42
N ARG A 487 24.66 -1.02 -9.53
CA ARG A 487 25.93 -1.20 -10.27
C ARG A 487 26.83 -2.27 -9.65
N TYR A 488 26.83 -2.40 -8.33
CA TYR A 488 27.56 -3.47 -7.63
C TYR A 488 27.01 -4.86 -7.97
N HIS A 489 25.68 -5.07 -7.91
CA HIS A 489 25.06 -6.34 -8.29
C HIS A 489 25.28 -6.68 -9.76
N TYR A 490 25.21 -5.69 -10.67
CA TYR A 490 25.51 -5.88 -12.08
C TYR A 490 26.95 -6.37 -12.29
N LEU A 491 27.94 -5.67 -11.72
CA LEU A 491 29.35 -6.03 -11.86
C LEU A 491 29.69 -7.37 -11.18
N ARG A 492 29.13 -7.64 -9.99
CA ARG A 492 29.34 -8.90 -9.28
C ARG A 492 28.70 -10.08 -10.03
N GLY A 493 27.50 -9.87 -10.58
CA GLY A 493 26.84 -10.82 -11.47
C GLY A 493 27.71 -11.17 -12.67
N LEU A 494 28.29 -10.18 -13.36
CA LEU A 494 29.22 -10.41 -14.47
C LEU A 494 30.48 -11.19 -14.06
N VAL A 495 31.09 -10.81 -12.92
CA VAL A 495 32.25 -11.54 -12.38
C VAL A 495 31.90 -12.98 -12.06
N ASN A 496 30.71 -13.24 -11.53
CA ASN A 496 30.23 -14.59 -11.23
C ASN A 496 29.96 -15.40 -12.50
N ILE A 497 29.45 -14.80 -13.57
CA ILE A 497 29.35 -15.46 -14.90
C ILE A 497 30.73 -15.89 -15.38
N VAL A 498 31.70 -14.97 -15.39
CA VAL A 498 33.07 -15.26 -15.87
C VAL A 498 33.79 -16.27 -14.97
N SER A 499 33.41 -16.33 -13.69
CA SER A 499 33.93 -17.29 -12.71
C SER A 499 33.20 -18.64 -12.73
N ASN A 500 32.32 -18.90 -13.70
CA ASN A 500 31.51 -20.11 -13.82
C ASN A 500 30.61 -20.41 -12.60
N ARG A 501 30.19 -19.36 -11.87
CA ARG A 501 29.26 -19.43 -10.73
C ARG A 501 27.88 -18.97 -11.17
N HIS A 502 27.20 -19.81 -11.96
CA HIS A 502 25.93 -19.46 -12.61
C HIS A 502 24.80 -19.15 -11.61
N LEU A 503 24.67 -19.92 -10.52
CA LEU A 503 23.62 -19.70 -9.52
C LEU A 503 23.82 -18.39 -8.75
N ASP A 504 25.05 -18.07 -8.35
CA ASP A 504 25.36 -16.82 -7.66
C ASP A 504 25.22 -15.60 -8.59
N ALA A 505 25.51 -15.77 -9.88
CA ALA A 505 25.22 -14.75 -10.89
C ALA A 505 23.71 -14.48 -11.01
N LEU A 506 22.87 -15.53 -11.03
CA LEU A 506 21.41 -15.37 -11.07
C LEU A 506 20.85 -14.70 -9.83
N GLU A 507 21.42 -14.98 -8.65
CA GLU A 507 21.03 -14.35 -7.39
C GLU A 507 21.35 -12.85 -7.39
N ASP A 508 22.53 -12.49 -7.91
CA ASP A 508 22.93 -11.10 -8.12
C ASP A 508 22.03 -10.39 -9.13
N PHE A 509 21.67 -11.04 -10.24
CA PHE A 509 20.75 -10.46 -11.21
C PHE A 509 19.30 -10.39 -10.68
N GLN A 510 18.86 -11.31 -9.85
CA GLN A 510 17.56 -11.23 -9.17
C GLN A 510 17.51 -10.02 -8.21
N SER A 511 18.61 -9.78 -7.49
CA SER A 511 18.77 -8.62 -6.61
C SER A 511 18.87 -7.32 -7.41
N LEU A 512 19.56 -7.35 -8.55
CA LEU A 512 19.61 -6.24 -9.50
C LEU A 512 18.22 -5.89 -10.03
N TYR A 513 17.44 -6.89 -10.46
CA TYR A 513 16.09 -6.68 -10.99
C TYR A 513 15.16 -5.99 -10.00
N LYS A 514 15.30 -6.30 -8.70
CA LYS A 514 14.55 -5.65 -7.62
C LYS A 514 15.02 -4.22 -7.31
N THR A 515 16.25 -3.88 -7.66
CA THR A 515 16.88 -2.60 -7.30
C THR A 515 16.86 -1.60 -8.45
N ASP A 516 17.08 -2.06 -9.69
CA ASP A 516 17.13 -1.24 -10.90
C ASP A 516 16.94 -2.13 -12.14
N SER A 517 15.73 -2.11 -12.72
CA SER A 517 15.38 -2.92 -13.89
C SER A 517 15.97 -2.39 -15.21
N ASP A 518 16.38 -1.12 -15.27
CA ASP A 518 16.81 -0.48 -16.51
C ASP A 518 18.19 -1.00 -16.96
N ILE A 519 19.04 -1.40 -16.01
CA ILE A 519 20.35 -1.97 -16.26
C ILE A 519 20.36 -3.51 -16.24
N PHE A 520 19.21 -4.16 -16.21
CA PHE A 520 19.10 -5.62 -16.12
C PHE A 520 19.56 -6.31 -17.44
N PRO A 521 20.59 -7.19 -17.41
CA PRO A 521 21.17 -7.78 -18.62
C PRO A 521 20.35 -8.97 -19.12
N THR A 522 19.16 -8.68 -19.65
CA THR A 522 18.14 -9.67 -20.05
C THR A 522 18.68 -10.78 -20.94
N GLN A 523 19.48 -10.45 -21.96
CA GLN A 523 20.00 -11.45 -22.90
C GLN A 523 21.04 -12.37 -22.25
N MET A 524 21.85 -11.85 -21.33
CA MET A 524 22.85 -12.65 -20.62
C MET A 524 22.19 -13.59 -19.62
N VAL A 525 21.19 -13.11 -18.89
CA VAL A 525 20.42 -13.94 -17.96
C VAL A 525 19.67 -15.05 -18.69
N LYS A 526 19.11 -14.78 -19.88
CA LYS A 526 18.51 -15.81 -20.75
C LYS A 526 19.50 -16.93 -21.10
N LEU A 527 20.68 -16.55 -21.61
CA LEU A 527 21.73 -17.52 -21.95
C LEU A 527 22.21 -18.32 -20.74
N LEU A 528 22.29 -17.68 -19.58
CA LEU A 528 22.71 -18.32 -18.34
C LEU A 528 21.66 -19.30 -17.80
N VAL A 529 20.36 -18.96 -17.93
CA VAL A 529 19.26 -19.86 -17.57
C VAL A 529 19.21 -21.06 -18.51
N ASP A 530 19.48 -20.86 -19.80
CA ASP A 530 19.58 -21.93 -20.79
C ASP A 530 20.79 -22.86 -20.54
N SER A 531 21.87 -22.35 -19.93
CA SER A 531 23.08 -23.13 -19.62
C SER A 531 23.03 -23.92 -18.30
N LEU A 532 21.97 -23.77 -17.49
CA LEU A 532 21.81 -24.52 -16.23
C LEU A 532 21.41 -25.97 -16.46
N LEU A 533 22.03 -26.91 -15.74
CA LEU A 533 21.65 -28.32 -15.71
C LEU A 533 20.39 -28.54 -14.86
N GLU A 534 19.66 -29.63 -15.10
CA GLU A 534 18.34 -29.86 -14.50
C GLU A 534 18.37 -30.05 -12.97
N PHE A 535 19.47 -30.58 -12.42
CA PHE A 535 19.66 -30.74 -10.97
C PHE A 535 19.97 -29.42 -10.24
N GLU A 536 20.73 -28.51 -10.88
CA GLU A 536 21.05 -27.18 -10.32
C GLU A 536 19.79 -26.32 -10.10
N ARG A 537 18.72 -26.62 -10.84
CA ARG A 537 17.41 -25.96 -10.73
C ARG A 537 16.60 -26.40 -9.50
N LEU A 538 16.95 -27.53 -8.89
CA LEU A 538 16.31 -28.04 -7.67
C LEU A 538 16.96 -27.54 -6.38
N GLU A 539 18.24 -27.16 -6.40
CA GLU A 539 19.00 -26.82 -5.18
C GLU A 539 18.63 -25.48 -4.53
N ARG A 540 18.14 -24.48 -5.29
CA ARG A 540 17.76 -23.16 -4.74
C ARG A 540 16.32 -22.76 -5.12
N PRO A 541 15.32 -22.94 -4.24
CA PRO A 541 13.92 -22.59 -4.53
C PRO A 541 13.71 -21.08 -4.77
N GLU A 542 14.59 -20.24 -4.26
CA GLU A 542 14.55 -18.78 -4.40
C GLU A 542 14.79 -18.31 -5.85
N LEU A 543 15.59 -19.07 -6.61
CA LEU A 543 15.93 -18.79 -8.01
C LEU A 543 14.90 -19.36 -9.01
N LYS A 544 14.07 -20.33 -8.59
CA LYS A 544 13.03 -20.95 -9.45
C LYS A 544 12.07 -19.90 -10.05
N ARG A 545 11.84 -18.79 -9.34
CA ARG A 545 10.97 -17.69 -9.78
C ARG A 545 11.56 -16.91 -10.95
N LEU A 546 12.83 -16.50 -10.87
CA LEU A 546 13.52 -15.80 -11.97
C LEU A 546 13.65 -16.73 -13.18
N ILE A 547 14.04 -17.98 -12.96
CA ILE A 547 14.21 -19.00 -14.01
C ILE A 547 12.89 -19.28 -14.75
N SER A 548 11.78 -19.47 -14.03
CA SER A 548 10.46 -19.73 -14.63
C SER A 548 9.91 -18.53 -15.41
N ARG A 549 10.20 -17.30 -14.96
CA ARG A 549 9.81 -16.08 -15.67
C ARG A 549 10.60 -15.89 -16.95
N VAL A 550 11.93 -16.01 -16.90
CA VAL A 550 12.80 -15.89 -18.08
C VAL A 550 12.43 -16.92 -19.15
N ARG A 551 12.06 -18.15 -18.75
CA ARG A 551 11.55 -19.17 -19.67
C ARG A 551 10.17 -18.84 -20.24
N ARG A 552 9.23 -18.31 -19.45
CA ARG A 552 7.93 -17.82 -19.97
C ARG A 552 8.11 -16.68 -20.97
N ASP A 553 9.04 -15.76 -20.72
CA ASP A 553 9.36 -14.67 -21.63
C ASP A 553 10.03 -15.19 -22.91
N GLN A 554 10.91 -16.20 -22.81
CA GLN A 554 11.47 -16.89 -23.98
C GLN A 554 10.42 -17.70 -24.75
N GLU A 555 9.47 -18.34 -24.08
CA GLU A 555 8.36 -19.08 -24.71
C GLU A 555 7.40 -18.12 -25.42
N ARG A 556 7.13 -16.95 -24.84
CA ARG A 556 6.37 -15.87 -25.49
C ARG A 556 7.12 -15.29 -26.69
N GLU A 557 8.43 -15.08 -26.60
CA GLU A 557 9.25 -14.62 -27.72
C GLU A 557 9.37 -15.66 -28.84
N ARG A 558 9.48 -16.95 -28.49
CA ARG A 558 9.47 -18.07 -29.46
C ARG A 558 8.10 -18.24 -30.12
N ALA A 559 7.01 -18.02 -29.39
CA ALA A 559 5.65 -17.98 -29.94
C ALA A 559 5.47 -16.79 -30.92
N CYS A 560 6.14 -15.66 -30.68
CA CYS A 560 6.16 -14.51 -31.58
C CYS A 560 7.10 -14.67 -32.80
N HIS A 561 8.07 -15.59 -32.77
CA HIS A 561 8.98 -15.85 -33.90
C HIS A 561 8.56 -17.07 -34.75
N GLY A 562 7.53 -17.81 -34.34
CA GLY A 562 6.95 -18.93 -35.10
C GLY A 562 5.90 -18.53 -36.15
N ASN A 563 5.42 -17.29 -36.15
CA ASN A 563 4.44 -16.78 -37.13
C ASN A 563 4.73 -15.31 -37.44
N SER A 564 5.81 -15.06 -38.19
CA SER A 564 6.06 -13.74 -38.77
C SER A 564 5.34 -13.60 -40.10
N GLN A 565 4.04 -13.28 -40.04
CA GLN A 565 3.36 -12.50 -41.08
C GLN A 565 2.18 -11.75 -40.46
N GLU A 566 2.37 -10.43 -40.36
CA GLU A 566 1.36 -9.38 -40.18
C GLU A 566 0.38 -9.50 -39.01
N GLN A 567 0.76 -8.95 -37.85
CA GLN A 567 -0.18 -8.27 -36.95
C GLN A 567 0.55 -7.18 -36.15
N ASP A 568 -0.11 -6.03 -36.01
CA ASP A 568 0.37 -4.73 -35.54
C ASP A 568 1.36 -4.74 -34.36
N GLY A 569 2.43 -3.96 -34.51
CA GLY A 569 3.47 -3.79 -33.50
C GLY A 569 2.92 -3.31 -32.16
N VAL A 570 3.13 -4.12 -31.11
CA VAL A 570 2.90 -3.71 -29.72
C VAL A 570 3.86 -2.56 -29.40
N LYS A 571 3.37 -1.32 -29.51
CA LYS A 571 4.09 -0.14 -29.06
C LYS A 571 4.38 -0.30 -27.56
N ARG A 572 5.66 -0.36 -27.19
CA ARG A 572 6.06 -0.25 -25.77
C ARG A 572 5.57 1.11 -25.25
N PHE A 573 4.77 1.08 -24.19
CA PHE A 573 4.29 2.28 -23.51
C PHE A 573 5.47 3.16 -23.08
N GLN A 574 5.41 4.45 -23.40
CA GLN A 574 6.42 5.43 -23.00
C GLN A 574 5.83 6.35 -21.93
N LEU A 575 6.59 6.56 -20.85
CA LEU A 575 6.17 7.46 -19.78
C LEU A 575 6.08 8.91 -20.30
N PRO A 576 5.06 9.67 -19.86
CA PRO A 576 4.86 11.05 -20.27
C PRO A 576 6.01 11.94 -19.79
N LYS A 577 6.45 12.86 -20.66
CA LYS A 577 7.53 13.83 -20.36
C LYS A 577 7.01 15.27 -20.13
N LYS A 578 5.71 15.49 -20.34
CA LYS A 578 5.05 16.80 -20.22
C LYS A 578 3.89 16.69 -19.23
N TYR A 579 3.47 17.84 -18.71
CA TYR A 579 2.23 17.95 -17.94
C TYR A 579 1.05 17.56 -18.83
N MET A 580 0.09 16.84 -18.26
CA MET A 580 -1.07 16.33 -18.98
C MET A 580 -2.36 16.99 -18.49
N GLN A 581 -3.14 17.52 -19.43
CA GLN A 581 -4.55 17.85 -19.21
C GLN A 581 -5.41 16.58 -19.21
N LEU A 582 -6.69 16.70 -18.85
CA LEU A 582 -7.62 15.56 -18.77
C LEU A 582 -7.64 14.70 -20.04
N GLU A 583 -7.69 15.30 -21.23
CA GLU A 583 -7.74 14.58 -22.51
C GLU A 583 -6.44 13.79 -22.79
N GLU A 584 -5.29 14.43 -22.54
CA GLU A 584 -3.97 13.80 -22.69
C GLU A 584 -3.76 12.69 -21.66
N PHE A 585 -4.25 12.90 -20.45
CA PHE A 585 -4.22 11.93 -19.36
C PHE A 585 -5.07 10.69 -19.69
N VAL A 586 -6.28 10.89 -20.23
CA VAL A 586 -7.15 9.79 -20.68
C VAL A 586 -6.42 8.92 -21.70
N LYS A 587 -5.80 9.54 -22.70
CA LYS A 587 -5.04 8.82 -23.71
C LYS A 587 -3.85 8.05 -23.10
N CYS A 588 -3.08 8.71 -22.23
CA CYS A 588 -1.91 8.10 -21.59
C CYS A 588 -2.28 6.89 -20.72
N VAL A 589 -3.34 7.00 -19.90
CA VAL A 589 -3.81 5.90 -19.05
C VAL A 589 -4.31 4.72 -19.89
N GLN A 590 -5.04 4.99 -20.98
CA GLN A 590 -5.49 3.94 -21.90
C GLN A 590 -4.32 3.24 -22.62
N GLU A 591 -3.31 3.99 -23.06
CA GLU A 591 -2.09 3.44 -23.68
C GLU A 591 -1.24 2.64 -22.69
N SER A 592 -1.27 2.99 -21.40
CA SER A 592 -0.55 2.29 -20.34
C SER A 592 -1.18 0.95 -19.92
N GLY A 593 -2.45 0.73 -20.27
CA GLY A 593 -3.20 -0.48 -19.91
C GLY A 593 -3.66 -0.54 -18.44
N ILE A 594 -3.57 0.55 -17.68
CA ILE A 594 -4.04 0.60 -16.28
C ILE A 594 -5.56 0.45 -16.18
N VAL A 595 -6.29 1.33 -16.86
CA VAL A 595 -7.77 1.32 -16.93
C VAL A 595 -8.20 1.78 -18.32
N LYS A 596 -9.23 1.12 -18.88
CA LYS A 596 -9.83 1.48 -20.18
C LYS A 596 -11.07 2.37 -20.03
N ASP A 597 -11.83 2.19 -18.95
CA ASP A 597 -13.07 2.93 -18.67
C ASP A 597 -12.82 4.43 -18.44
N GLN A 598 -13.39 5.26 -19.30
CA GLN A 598 -13.21 6.71 -19.26
C GLN A 598 -13.74 7.32 -17.96
N GLY A 599 -14.87 6.84 -17.42
CA GLY A 599 -15.44 7.38 -16.18
C GLY A 599 -14.50 7.20 -14.98
N THR A 600 -13.82 6.07 -14.90
CA THR A 600 -12.82 5.76 -13.88
C THR A 600 -11.55 6.59 -14.07
N ILE A 601 -11.12 6.80 -15.31
CA ILE A 601 -9.95 7.64 -15.60
C ILE A 601 -10.22 9.10 -15.21
N HIS A 602 -11.42 9.62 -15.43
CA HIS A 602 -11.81 10.96 -14.97
C HIS A 602 -11.74 11.08 -13.44
N ARG A 603 -12.25 10.08 -12.70
CA ARG A 603 -12.14 10.06 -11.22
C ARG A 603 -10.70 9.96 -10.75
N LEU A 604 -9.85 9.21 -11.46
CA LEU A 604 -8.43 9.11 -11.19
C LEU A 604 -7.71 10.45 -11.42
N PHE A 605 -8.04 11.15 -12.50
CA PHE A 605 -7.54 12.49 -12.75
C PHE A 605 -7.93 13.45 -11.62
N ASP A 606 -9.19 13.44 -11.19
CA ASP A 606 -9.66 14.26 -10.06
C ASP A 606 -8.95 13.91 -8.75
N ALA A 607 -8.64 12.64 -8.52
CA ALA A 607 -7.91 12.18 -7.33
C ALA A 607 -6.46 12.66 -7.33
N LEU A 608 -5.76 12.57 -8.47
CA LEU A 608 -4.36 13.02 -8.59
C LEU A 608 -4.20 14.54 -8.61
N THR A 609 -5.28 15.29 -8.88
CA THR A 609 -5.28 16.76 -9.00
C THR A 609 -5.87 17.49 -7.77
N VAL A 610 -6.11 16.77 -6.67
CA VAL A 610 -6.60 17.36 -5.40
C VAL A 610 -5.60 18.41 -4.89
N GLY A 611 -5.95 19.70 -4.99
CA GLY A 611 -5.11 20.79 -4.48
C GLY A 611 -4.85 21.98 -5.42
N HIS A 612 -5.57 22.10 -6.55
CA HIS A 612 -5.63 23.25 -7.48
C HIS A 612 -4.75 23.22 -8.74
N GLN A 613 -4.07 22.13 -9.06
CA GLN A 613 -3.50 21.96 -10.39
C GLN A 613 -4.43 21.07 -11.23
N LYS A 614 -5.19 21.64 -12.19
CA LYS A 614 -6.00 20.87 -13.14
C LYS A 614 -5.13 20.12 -14.17
N GLN A 615 -3.96 19.63 -13.78
CA GLN A 615 -2.98 18.97 -14.64
C GLN A 615 -2.22 17.94 -13.81
N VAL A 616 -1.83 16.82 -14.43
CA VAL A 616 -0.98 15.80 -13.80
C VAL A 616 0.44 15.97 -14.29
N GLY A 617 1.39 16.15 -13.37
CA GLY A 617 2.80 16.25 -13.68
C GLY A 617 3.41 14.89 -14.10
N PRO A 618 4.40 14.88 -15.01
CA PRO A 618 5.00 13.64 -15.51
C PRO A 618 5.67 12.81 -14.40
N GLU A 619 6.28 13.47 -13.41
CA GLU A 619 6.92 12.79 -12.28
C GLU A 619 5.90 12.15 -11.33
N LEU A 620 4.78 12.83 -11.06
CA LEU A 620 3.68 12.26 -10.28
C LEU A 620 3.09 11.02 -10.97
N PHE A 621 2.87 11.10 -12.29
CA PHE A 621 2.39 9.95 -13.06
C PHE A 621 3.39 8.79 -13.06
N ARG A 622 4.69 9.09 -13.16
CA ARG A 622 5.75 8.08 -13.08
C ARG A 622 5.70 7.33 -11.75
N VAL A 623 5.67 8.04 -10.63
CA VAL A 623 5.58 7.44 -9.28
C VAL A 623 4.30 6.60 -9.15
N PHE A 624 3.15 7.13 -9.56
CA PHE A 624 1.88 6.41 -9.57
C PHE A 624 1.96 5.11 -10.41
N TYR A 625 2.49 5.19 -11.63
CA TYR A 625 2.61 4.05 -12.54
C TYR A 625 3.56 2.97 -11.98
N THR A 626 4.67 3.39 -11.35
CA THR A 626 5.60 2.48 -10.67
C THR A 626 4.90 1.74 -9.53
N ILE A 627 4.21 2.44 -8.64
CA ILE A 627 3.50 1.82 -7.50
C ILE A 627 2.40 0.86 -7.97
N TRP A 628 1.65 1.24 -9.02
CA TRP A 628 0.67 0.35 -9.63
C TRP A 628 1.32 -0.97 -10.09
N LYS A 629 2.47 -0.89 -10.77
CA LYS A 629 3.20 -2.07 -11.28
C LYS A 629 3.84 -2.89 -10.16
N GLU A 630 4.35 -2.25 -9.12
CA GLU A 630 4.88 -2.93 -7.93
C GLU A 630 3.78 -3.69 -7.21
N THR A 631 2.61 -3.08 -7.00
CA THR A 631 1.46 -3.73 -6.34
C THR A 631 0.95 -4.93 -7.14
N GLU A 632 0.87 -4.80 -8.47
CA GLU A 632 0.53 -5.90 -9.38
C GLU A 632 1.55 -7.05 -9.28
N ALA A 633 2.85 -6.74 -9.20
CA ALA A 633 3.90 -7.73 -9.05
C ALA A 633 3.87 -8.41 -7.67
N GLU A 634 3.73 -7.65 -6.58
CA GLU A 634 3.66 -8.18 -5.21
C GLU A 634 2.52 -9.18 -5.04
N ALA A 635 1.36 -8.88 -5.63
CA ALA A 635 0.19 -9.75 -5.61
C ALA A 635 0.41 -11.07 -6.39
N GLN A 636 1.16 -11.02 -7.49
CA GLN A 636 1.48 -12.20 -8.31
C GLN A 636 2.63 -13.04 -7.72
N GLU A 637 3.49 -12.44 -6.89
CA GLU A 637 4.66 -13.09 -6.30
C GLU A 637 4.39 -13.75 -4.92
N VAL A 638 3.14 -13.72 -4.45
CA VAL A 638 2.73 -14.33 -3.17
C VAL A 638 2.80 -15.86 -3.24
N CYS A 639 3.76 -16.46 -2.53
CA CYS A 639 3.73 -17.91 -2.27
C CYS A 639 2.68 -18.21 -1.20
N LEU A 640 1.50 -18.63 -1.65
CA LEU A 640 0.46 -19.13 -0.77
C LEU A 640 0.85 -20.52 -0.23
N PRO A 641 0.68 -20.79 1.08
CA PRO A 641 0.90 -22.13 1.63
C PRO A 641 0.06 -23.18 0.91
N THR A 642 0.53 -24.42 0.85
CA THR A 642 -0.14 -25.54 0.14
C THR A 642 -1.58 -25.75 0.62
N SER A 643 -1.83 -25.59 1.92
CA SER A 643 -3.15 -25.64 2.53
C SER A 643 -4.10 -24.55 2.04
N VAL A 644 -3.58 -23.41 1.60
CA VAL A 644 -4.36 -22.32 1.00
C VAL A 644 -4.69 -22.63 -0.46
N LEU A 645 -3.72 -23.15 -1.22
CA LEU A 645 -3.91 -23.52 -2.63
C LEU A 645 -4.95 -24.63 -2.81
N GLU A 646 -5.12 -25.52 -1.83
CA GLU A 646 -6.17 -26.56 -1.84
C GLU A 646 -7.59 -26.01 -1.63
N HIS A 647 -7.74 -24.83 -1.00
CA HIS A 647 -9.03 -24.24 -0.61
C HIS A 647 -9.36 -22.91 -1.32
N ILE A 648 -8.45 -22.42 -2.15
CA ILE A 648 -8.68 -21.31 -3.07
C ILE A 648 -9.15 -21.90 -4.40
N GLU A 649 -10.25 -21.37 -4.93
CA GLU A 649 -10.71 -21.80 -6.24
C GLU A 649 -9.66 -21.45 -7.32
N PRO A 650 -9.49 -22.27 -8.37
CA PRO A 650 -8.52 -21.99 -9.44
C PRO A 650 -8.70 -20.63 -10.15
N SER A 651 -9.88 -20.02 -10.00
CA SER A 651 -10.23 -18.71 -10.56
C SER A 651 -10.01 -17.53 -9.61
N GLU A 652 -9.66 -17.77 -8.33
CA GLU A 652 -9.50 -16.76 -7.30
C GLU A 652 -8.02 -16.38 -7.11
N CYS A 653 -7.71 -15.09 -7.26
CA CYS A 653 -6.37 -14.54 -7.09
C CYS A 653 -6.29 -13.56 -5.91
N VAL A 654 -5.11 -13.47 -5.30
CA VAL A 654 -4.77 -12.39 -4.36
C VAL A 654 -4.36 -11.17 -5.16
N PHE A 655 -4.93 -10.01 -4.83
CA PHE A 655 -4.67 -8.75 -5.52
C PHE A 655 -3.97 -7.70 -4.63
N LYS A 656 -4.10 -7.83 -3.31
CA LYS A 656 -3.42 -6.96 -2.34
C LYS A 656 -3.12 -7.73 -1.07
N LEU A 657 -1.96 -7.46 -0.50
CA LEU A 657 -1.56 -7.91 0.83
C LEU A 657 -1.30 -6.70 1.73
N SER A 658 -1.65 -6.82 3.01
CA SER A 658 -1.21 -5.88 4.03
C SER A 658 0.21 -6.19 4.48
N SER A 659 0.82 -5.22 5.17
CA SER A 659 1.92 -5.51 6.09
C SER A 659 1.49 -6.50 7.18
N SER A 660 2.44 -7.15 7.87
CA SER A 660 2.08 -8.04 8.99
C SER A 660 1.51 -7.22 10.14
N VAL A 661 0.31 -7.60 10.57
CA VAL A 661 -0.51 -6.85 11.52
C VAL A 661 -1.05 -7.75 12.63
N LYS A 662 -1.23 -7.15 13.81
CA LYS A 662 -1.92 -7.80 14.93
C LYS A 662 -3.42 -7.74 14.68
N THR A 663 -4.08 -8.88 14.75
CA THR A 663 -5.53 -9.03 14.60
C THR A 663 -6.13 -9.74 15.80
N SER A 664 -7.47 -9.72 15.93
CA SER A 664 -8.19 -10.51 16.93
C SER A 664 -8.05 -12.03 16.74
N ARG A 665 -7.49 -12.48 15.61
CA ARG A 665 -7.27 -13.90 15.27
C ARG A 665 -5.79 -14.28 15.14
N GLY A 666 -4.90 -13.47 15.71
CA GLY A 666 -3.45 -13.68 15.68
C GLY A 666 -2.71 -12.64 14.86
N VAL A 667 -1.41 -12.87 14.66
CA VAL A 667 -0.53 -11.98 13.87
C VAL A 667 -0.40 -12.55 12.45
N GLY A 668 -0.47 -11.69 11.44
CA GLY A 668 -0.38 -12.12 10.05
C GLY A 668 -0.69 -11.02 9.04
N LYS A 669 -0.70 -11.38 7.76
CA LYS A 669 -1.01 -10.48 6.65
C LYS A 669 -2.45 -10.68 6.18
N ILE A 670 -3.18 -9.60 5.98
CA ILE A 670 -4.52 -9.62 5.39
C ILE A 670 -4.37 -9.66 3.87
N ALA A 671 -4.96 -10.67 3.25
CA ALA A 671 -5.03 -10.81 1.81
C ALA A 671 -6.42 -10.45 1.30
N MET A 672 -6.44 -9.67 0.22
CA MET A 672 -7.65 -9.27 -0.49
C MET A 672 -7.77 -10.05 -1.80
N THR A 673 -8.91 -10.72 -1.99
CA THR A 673 -9.29 -11.32 -3.27
C THR A 673 -10.52 -10.63 -3.87
N GLN A 674 -10.93 -11.08 -5.05
CA GLN A 674 -12.20 -10.70 -5.68
C GLN A 674 -13.46 -11.21 -4.94
N ARG A 675 -13.32 -12.07 -3.93
CA ARG A 675 -14.47 -12.69 -3.23
C ARG A 675 -14.48 -12.49 -1.72
N ARG A 676 -13.31 -12.46 -1.08
CA ARG A 676 -13.19 -12.47 0.38
C ARG A 676 -11.89 -11.83 0.86
N LEU A 677 -11.84 -11.61 2.17
CA LEU A 677 -10.65 -11.30 2.93
C LEU A 677 -10.24 -12.52 3.73
N PHE A 678 -8.95 -12.83 3.78
CA PHE A 678 -8.40 -13.84 4.68
C PHE A 678 -7.08 -13.39 5.30
N LEU A 679 -6.76 -13.97 6.45
CA LEU A 679 -5.55 -13.71 7.22
C LEU A 679 -4.57 -14.86 6.97
N LEU A 680 -3.38 -14.54 6.46
CA LEU A 680 -2.23 -15.44 6.39
C LEU A 680 -1.47 -15.31 7.72
N THR A 681 -1.47 -16.34 8.55
CA THR A 681 -0.89 -16.28 9.90
C THR A 681 0.63 -16.41 9.88
N ASP A 682 1.33 -15.54 10.61
CA ASP A 682 2.79 -15.65 10.78
C ASP A 682 3.13 -16.71 11.83
N GLY A 683 4.13 -17.57 11.55
CA GLY A 683 4.63 -18.57 12.50
C GLY A 683 3.86 -19.89 12.58
N ARG A 684 2.70 -20.02 11.91
CA ARG A 684 1.99 -21.30 11.73
C ARG A 684 1.55 -21.46 10.27
N PRO A 685 1.78 -22.62 9.62
CA PRO A 685 1.27 -22.86 8.28
C PRO A 685 -0.27 -22.95 8.32
N GLY A 686 -0.96 -21.92 7.81
CA GLY A 686 -2.41 -21.86 7.80
C GLY A 686 -2.96 -20.52 7.31
N TYR A 687 -4.26 -20.48 7.07
CA TYR A 687 -5.01 -19.26 6.80
C TYR A 687 -6.32 -19.25 7.58
N VAL A 688 -6.84 -18.06 7.85
CA VAL A 688 -8.13 -17.86 8.50
C VAL A 688 -9.01 -16.98 7.64
N GLU A 689 -10.17 -17.49 7.21
CA GLU A 689 -11.14 -16.69 6.48
C GLU A 689 -11.73 -15.59 7.38
N VAL A 690 -11.48 -14.34 7.02
CA VAL A 690 -11.93 -13.16 7.77
C VAL A 690 -13.38 -12.89 7.46
N ALA A 691 -13.70 -12.61 6.19
CA ALA A 691 -15.06 -12.29 5.74
C ALA A 691 -15.20 -12.49 4.23
N GLN A 692 -16.32 -13.05 3.79
CA GLN A 692 -16.76 -12.92 2.40
C GLN A 692 -17.47 -11.58 2.23
N TYR A 693 -17.29 -10.89 1.10
CA TYR A 693 -17.91 -9.57 0.92
C TYR A 693 -19.44 -9.62 0.97
N ARG A 694 -20.05 -10.76 0.60
CA ARG A 694 -21.51 -10.97 0.66
C ARG A 694 -22.07 -11.07 2.08
N ASP A 695 -21.23 -11.46 3.04
CA ASP A 695 -21.64 -11.69 4.42
C ASP A 695 -21.27 -10.51 5.32
N LEU A 696 -20.65 -9.45 4.78
CA LEU A 696 -20.33 -8.25 5.56
C LEU A 696 -21.60 -7.49 5.95
N GLU A 697 -21.74 -7.18 7.23
CA GLU A 697 -22.81 -6.33 7.77
C GLU A 697 -22.32 -4.91 8.04
N GLU A 698 -21.08 -4.77 8.50
CA GLU A 698 -20.53 -3.50 8.96
C GLU A 698 -19.01 -3.44 8.78
N VAL A 699 -18.53 -2.30 8.25
CA VAL A 699 -17.11 -1.96 8.12
C VAL A 699 -16.88 -0.61 8.79
N LYS A 700 -16.14 -0.60 9.90
CA LYS A 700 -15.88 0.61 10.69
C LYS A 700 -14.40 0.74 11.02
N VAL A 701 -13.92 1.98 11.05
CA VAL A 701 -12.66 2.31 11.71
C VAL A 701 -13.01 2.68 13.15
N SER A 702 -12.41 1.97 14.10
CA SER A 702 -12.41 2.39 15.50
C SER A 702 -11.02 2.82 15.90
N SER A 703 -10.90 3.65 16.94
CA SER A 703 -9.62 3.86 17.60
C SER A 703 -9.74 3.33 19.02
N ALA A 704 -8.83 2.42 19.39
CA ALA A 704 -8.68 1.99 20.77
C ALA A 704 -7.57 2.83 21.41
N PRO A 705 -7.77 3.36 22.62
CA PRO A 705 -6.69 3.98 23.37
C PRO A 705 -5.70 2.88 23.79
N PHE A 706 -4.44 3.02 23.36
CA PHE A 706 -3.34 2.22 23.88
C PHE A 706 -2.23 3.18 24.28
N LEU A 707 -2.00 3.34 25.59
CA LEU A 707 -1.10 4.37 26.12
C LEU A 707 -1.51 5.78 25.64
N LEU A 708 -0.53 6.56 25.14
CA LEU A 708 -0.68 7.88 24.53
C LEU A 708 -0.90 7.81 23.00
N LEU A 709 -1.34 6.68 22.47
CA LEU A 709 -1.54 6.49 21.05
C LEU A 709 -2.98 6.05 20.79
N ARG A 710 -3.69 6.80 19.94
CA ARG A 710 -4.91 6.28 19.32
C ARG A 710 -4.50 5.42 18.15
N ILE A 711 -4.68 4.12 18.31
CA ILE A 711 -4.37 3.21 17.22
C ILE A 711 -5.65 2.97 16.41
N PRO A 712 -5.72 3.40 15.15
CA PRO A 712 -6.84 3.07 14.31
C PRO A 712 -6.83 1.55 14.03
N SER A 713 -7.99 0.93 14.19
CA SER A 713 -8.24 -0.47 13.90
C SER A 713 -9.43 -0.63 12.96
N LEU A 714 -9.29 -1.53 11.99
CA LEU A 714 -10.35 -1.93 11.08
C LEU A 714 -11.21 -2.98 11.78
N LYS A 715 -12.51 -2.69 11.94
CA LYS A 715 -13.51 -3.61 12.49
C LYS A 715 -14.46 -4.08 11.40
N LEU A 716 -14.59 -5.41 11.28
CA LEU A 716 -15.46 -6.08 10.33
C LEU A 716 -16.46 -6.96 11.07
N ARG A 717 -17.76 -6.71 10.86
CA ARG A 717 -18.84 -7.57 11.33
C ARG A 717 -19.38 -8.41 10.18
N VAL A 718 -19.55 -9.71 10.45
CA VAL A 718 -19.98 -10.70 9.46
C VAL A 718 -21.26 -11.37 9.94
N LEU A 719 -22.23 -11.50 9.03
CA LEU A 719 -23.52 -12.14 9.24
C LEU A 719 -23.32 -13.55 9.79
N GLY A 720 -24.05 -13.87 10.87
CA GLY A 720 -23.98 -15.17 11.53
C GLY A 720 -22.76 -15.41 12.43
N ARG A 721 -21.80 -14.47 12.52
CA ARG A 721 -20.67 -14.55 13.47
C ARG A 721 -20.88 -13.58 14.64
N LYS A 722 -20.82 -14.10 15.88
CA LYS A 722 -20.93 -13.26 17.09
C LYS A 722 -19.70 -12.38 17.33
N GLU A 723 -18.52 -12.82 16.89
CA GLU A 723 -17.26 -12.11 17.09
C GLU A 723 -16.96 -11.13 15.95
N VAL A 724 -16.55 -9.91 16.32
CA VAL A 724 -16.09 -8.89 15.37
C VAL A 724 -14.62 -9.13 15.06
N PHE A 725 -14.25 -9.17 13.79
CA PHE A 725 -12.85 -9.20 13.40
C PHE A 725 -12.25 -7.81 13.54
N GLU A 726 -11.13 -7.69 14.23
CA GLU A 726 -10.42 -6.43 14.45
C GLU A 726 -8.96 -6.56 14.00
N ALA A 727 -8.51 -5.64 13.16
CA ALA A 727 -7.13 -5.59 12.67
C ALA A 727 -6.51 -4.21 12.83
N ASN A 728 -5.31 -4.17 13.39
CA ASN A 728 -4.55 -2.94 13.59
C ASN A 728 -3.60 -2.70 12.40
N LEU A 729 -4.09 -1.95 11.41
CA LEU A 729 -3.39 -1.66 10.16
C LEU A 729 -2.60 -0.34 10.20
N LYS A 730 -2.45 0.27 11.39
CA LYS A 730 -1.67 1.50 11.60
C LYS A 730 -2.07 2.59 10.59
N THR A 731 -1.11 3.15 9.85
CA THR A 731 -1.30 4.20 8.84
C THR A 731 -2.15 3.76 7.64
N GLU A 732 -2.26 2.46 7.38
CA GLU A 732 -3.05 1.95 6.25
C GLU A 732 -4.53 1.73 6.62
N THR A 733 -4.93 1.89 7.89
CA THR A 733 -6.27 1.52 8.37
C THR A 733 -7.39 2.24 7.62
N GLU A 734 -7.25 3.54 7.35
CA GLU A 734 -8.26 4.30 6.63
C GLU A 734 -8.36 3.88 5.15
N LEU A 735 -7.21 3.60 4.52
CA LEU A 735 -7.14 3.11 3.15
C LEU A 735 -7.79 1.73 3.03
N TRP A 736 -7.43 0.78 3.92
CA TRP A 736 -8.08 -0.54 3.96
C TRP A 736 -9.58 -0.45 4.24
N SER A 737 -10.02 0.45 5.12
CA SER A 737 -11.46 0.67 5.30
C SER A 737 -12.13 1.17 4.03
N LEU A 738 -11.50 2.07 3.27
CA LEU A 738 -12.04 2.59 2.01
C LEU A 738 -12.14 1.48 0.96
N MET A 739 -11.06 0.72 0.76
CA MET A 739 -11.02 -0.39 -0.20
C MET A 739 -12.03 -1.49 0.13
N VAL A 740 -12.14 -1.89 1.41
CA VAL A 740 -13.09 -2.93 1.83
C VAL A 740 -14.53 -2.46 1.67
N LYS A 741 -14.84 -1.17 1.92
CA LYS A 741 -16.17 -0.61 1.66
C LYS A 741 -16.50 -0.59 0.16
N GLU A 742 -15.54 -0.20 -0.68
CA GLU A 742 -15.73 -0.22 -2.14
C GLU A 742 -15.98 -1.64 -2.66
N MET A 743 -15.20 -2.63 -2.20
CA MET A 743 -15.40 -4.05 -2.55
C MET A 743 -16.76 -4.58 -2.06
N TRP A 744 -17.17 -4.22 -0.84
CA TRP A 744 -18.46 -4.60 -0.29
C TRP A 744 -19.63 -3.96 -1.05
N ALA A 745 -19.53 -2.66 -1.39
CA ALA A 745 -20.51 -1.96 -2.22
C ALA A 745 -20.58 -2.57 -3.62
N GLY A 746 -19.43 -2.85 -4.25
CA GLY A 746 -19.34 -3.54 -5.53
C GLY A 746 -20.00 -4.92 -5.51
N ARG A 747 -19.88 -5.67 -4.41
CA ARG A 747 -20.53 -6.98 -4.26
C ARG A 747 -22.04 -6.85 -4.20
N ASN A 748 -22.54 -5.90 -3.42
CA ASN A 748 -23.97 -5.63 -3.34
C ASN A 748 -24.53 -5.22 -4.71
N MET A 749 -23.82 -4.37 -5.45
CA MET A 749 -24.20 -3.99 -6.82
C MET A 749 -24.20 -5.18 -7.78
N ALA A 750 -23.17 -6.03 -7.72
CA ALA A 750 -23.09 -7.24 -8.54
C ALA A 750 -24.25 -8.21 -8.28
N ASP A 751 -24.65 -8.37 -7.02
CA ASP A 751 -25.75 -9.25 -6.62
C ASP A 751 -27.13 -8.68 -6.99
N GLN A 752 -27.32 -7.36 -6.84
CA GLN A 752 -28.56 -6.65 -7.19
C GLN A 752 -28.78 -6.60 -8.71
N HIS A 753 -27.72 -6.39 -9.50
CA HIS A 753 -27.80 -6.27 -10.95
C HIS A 753 -27.51 -7.57 -11.72
N LYS A 754 -27.13 -8.65 -11.02
CA LYS A 754 -26.68 -9.94 -11.59
C LYS A 754 -25.55 -9.77 -12.62
N ASP A 755 -24.68 -8.80 -12.37
CA ASP A 755 -23.59 -8.40 -13.26
C ASP A 755 -22.25 -8.50 -12.50
N PRO A 756 -21.40 -9.49 -12.83
CA PRO A 756 -20.14 -9.69 -12.12
C PRO A 756 -19.11 -8.57 -12.36
N GLN A 757 -19.31 -7.71 -13.37
CA GLN A 757 -18.36 -6.63 -13.66
C GLN A 757 -18.26 -5.59 -12.56
N TYR A 758 -19.33 -5.38 -11.78
CA TYR A 758 -19.29 -4.48 -10.64
C TYR A 758 -18.20 -4.88 -9.64
N MET A 759 -17.93 -6.19 -9.49
CA MET A 759 -16.83 -6.67 -8.64
C MET A 759 -15.46 -6.39 -9.25
N GLN A 760 -15.29 -6.61 -10.55
CA GLN A 760 -14.02 -6.31 -11.23
C GLN A 760 -13.71 -4.82 -11.16
N GLN A 761 -14.71 -3.97 -11.41
CA GLN A 761 -14.56 -2.53 -11.34
C GLN A 761 -14.27 -2.04 -9.91
N ALA A 762 -14.92 -2.63 -8.89
CA ALA A 762 -14.67 -2.30 -7.49
C ALA A 762 -13.24 -2.65 -7.07
N LEU A 763 -12.74 -3.80 -7.54
CA LEU A 763 -11.36 -4.22 -7.34
C LEU A 763 -10.37 -3.26 -8.01
N THR A 764 -10.61 -2.88 -9.26
CA THR A 764 -9.80 -1.87 -9.95
C THR A 764 -9.80 -0.54 -9.21
N ASN A 765 -10.97 -0.07 -8.74
CA ASN A 765 -11.07 1.15 -7.95
C ASN A 765 -10.25 1.05 -6.64
N ALA A 766 -10.31 -0.08 -5.93
CA ALA A 766 -9.54 -0.32 -4.71
C ALA A 766 -8.02 -0.31 -4.96
N LEU A 767 -7.54 -0.95 -6.03
CA LEU A 767 -6.12 -0.94 -6.40
C LEU A 767 -5.65 0.46 -6.83
N LEU A 768 -6.50 1.22 -7.52
CA LEU A 768 -6.19 2.61 -7.85
C LEU A 768 -6.09 3.50 -6.60
N MET A 769 -6.94 3.29 -5.59
CA MET A 769 -6.86 4.00 -4.32
C MET A 769 -5.48 3.82 -3.67
N ASP A 770 -5.00 2.58 -3.63
CA ASP A 770 -3.69 2.23 -3.07
C ASP A 770 -2.54 2.94 -3.81
N ALA A 771 -2.54 2.89 -5.14
CA ALA A 771 -1.54 3.59 -5.96
C ALA A 771 -1.60 5.12 -5.82
N VAL A 772 -2.79 5.70 -5.66
CA VAL A 772 -2.96 7.15 -5.41
C VAL A 772 -2.41 7.54 -4.03
N VAL A 773 -2.69 6.74 -2.98
CA VAL A 773 -2.19 7.03 -1.64
C VAL A 773 -0.66 6.95 -1.60
N GLY A 774 -0.09 5.91 -2.22
CA GLY A 774 1.36 5.73 -2.28
C GLY A 774 2.08 6.84 -3.06
N SER A 775 1.45 7.41 -4.10
CA SER A 775 2.08 8.44 -4.94
C SER A 775 1.98 9.86 -4.39
N LEU A 776 0.93 10.20 -3.63
CA LEU A 776 0.74 11.57 -3.14
C LEU A 776 1.45 11.89 -1.82
N GLN A 777 1.78 10.88 -1.00
CA GLN A 777 2.50 11.00 0.29
C GLN A 777 2.18 12.25 1.15
N SER A 778 0.93 12.73 1.08
CA SER A 778 0.48 13.97 1.72
C SER A 778 -0.66 13.69 2.68
N SER A 779 -0.94 14.62 3.60
CA SER A 779 -2.10 14.52 4.51
C SER A 779 -3.45 14.41 3.80
N LYS A 780 -3.52 14.78 2.51
CA LYS A 780 -4.71 14.72 1.66
C LYS A 780 -4.83 13.43 0.84
N ALA A 781 -3.88 12.51 0.93
CA ALA A 781 -3.83 11.30 0.12
C ALA A 781 -5.07 10.39 0.30
N ILE A 782 -5.55 10.21 1.53
CA ILE A 782 -6.77 9.42 1.81
C ILE A 782 -8.01 10.12 1.24
N TYR A 783 -8.10 11.45 1.35
CA TYR A 783 -9.19 12.22 0.75
C TYR A 783 -9.17 12.13 -0.78
N ALA A 784 -7.99 12.18 -1.40
CA ALA A 784 -7.82 11.95 -2.83
C ALA A 784 -8.29 10.55 -3.24
N ALA A 785 -7.84 9.51 -2.55
CA ALA A 785 -8.29 8.14 -2.78
C ALA A 785 -9.81 7.98 -2.62
N SER A 786 -10.44 8.69 -1.69
CA SER A 786 -11.90 8.67 -1.52
C SER A 786 -12.65 9.07 -2.79
N LYS A 787 -12.07 9.90 -3.68
CA LYS A 787 -12.66 10.27 -4.99
C LYS A 787 -12.87 9.07 -5.92
N LEU A 788 -12.12 8.00 -5.72
CA LEU A 788 -12.24 6.74 -6.44
C LEU A 788 -13.30 5.79 -5.85
N ALA A 789 -13.82 6.04 -4.65
CA ALA A 789 -14.83 5.20 -3.98
C ALA A 789 -16.22 5.45 -4.58
N HIS A 790 -16.43 4.88 -5.77
CA HIS A 790 -17.58 5.16 -6.62
C HIS A 790 -18.84 4.42 -6.14
N PHE A 791 -18.72 3.12 -5.88
CA PHE A 791 -19.87 2.32 -5.50
C PHE A 791 -20.34 2.60 -4.07
N ASP A 792 -19.41 2.90 -3.16
CA ASP A 792 -19.78 3.30 -1.79
C ASP A 792 -20.61 4.59 -1.78
N ARG A 793 -20.34 5.54 -2.69
CA ARG A 793 -21.14 6.76 -2.87
C ARG A 793 -22.50 6.50 -3.51
N ILE A 794 -22.52 5.79 -4.64
CA ILE A 794 -23.76 5.58 -5.41
C ILE A 794 -24.76 4.68 -4.68
N LYS A 795 -24.29 3.79 -3.80
CA LYS A 795 -25.16 2.99 -2.91
C LYS A 795 -26.14 3.86 -2.12
N MET A 796 -25.78 5.10 -1.79
CA MET A 796 -26.64 6.04 -1.06
C MET A 796 -27.55 6.89 -1.96
N GLU A 797 -27.20 7.05 -3.24
CA GLU A 797 -27.87 7.99 -4.16
C GLU A 797 -28.96 7.34 -5.01
N VAL A 798 -28.85 6.05 -5.36
CA VAL A 798 -29.79 5.40 -6.28
C VAL A 798 -30.11 3.96 -5.84
N PRO A 799 -31.22 3.71 -5.14
CA PRO A 799 -31.74 2.36 -5.02
C PRO A 799 -32.48 2.00 -6.32
N MET A 800 -31.76 1.85 -7.44
CA MET A 800 -32.34 1.20 -8.63
C MET A 800 -32.24 -0.31 -8.43
N MET A 801 -33.09 -0.81 -7.54
CA MET A 801 -33.28 -2.24 -7.39
C MET A 801 -33.99 -2.74 -8.64
N VAL A 802 -33.35 -3.64 -9.38
CA VAL A 802 -33.96 -4.35 -10.51
C VAL A 802 -35.30 -4.92 -10.02
N PRO A 803 -36.43 -4.72 -10.74
CA PRO A 803 -37.74 -5.22 -10.29
C PRO A 803 -37.67 -6.71 -9.93
N LYS A 804 -38.38 -7.15 -8.88
CA LYS A 804 -38.33 -8.56 -8.42
C LYS A 804 -38.59 -9.55 -9.56
N THR A 805 -39.54 -9.24 -10.44
CA THR A 805 -39.86 -10.02 -11.65
C THR A 805 -38.65 -10.20 -12.58
N THR A 806 -37.83 -9.16 -12.70
CA THR A 806 -36.60 -9.16 -13.49
C THR A 806 -35.48 -9.89 -12.75
N ALA A 807 -35.35 -9.73 -11.44
CA ALA A 807 -34.32 -10.40 -10.65
C ALA A 807 -34.50 -11.93 -10.56
N GLU A 808 -35.75 -12.42 -10.59
CA GLU A 808 -36.09 -13.85 -10.59
C GLU A 808 -35.77 -14.52 -11.93
N THR A 809 -36.00 -13.80 -13.03
CA THR A 809 -35.79 -14.30 -14.40
C THR A 809 -34.36 -14.08 -14.90
N LEU A 810 -33.70 -12.98 -14.55
CA LEU A 810 -32.34 -12.66 -14.96
C LEU A 810 -31.34 -13.57 -14.24
N LYS A 811 -30.64 -14.42 -14.99
CA LYS A 811 -29.59 -15.29 -14.46
C LYS A 811 -28.26 -14.54 -14.33
N HIS A 812 -27.76 -14.00 -15.44
CA HIS A 812 -26.47 -13.32 -15.54
C HIS A 812 -26.47 -12.26 -16.64
N LYS A 813 -25.55 -11.30 -16.54
CA LYS A 813 -25.17 -10.42 -17.65
C LYS A 813 -23.74 -10.69 -18.09
N ILE A 814 -23.51 -10.60 -19.40
CA ILE A 814 -22.20 -10.66 -20.03
C ILE A 814 -21.95 -9.30 -20.68
N ASN A 815 -20.74 -8.77 -20.57
CA ASN A 815 -20.33 -7.59 -21.32
C ASN A 815 -19.25 -7.99 -22.33
N PRO A 816 -19.62 -8.14 -23.60
CA PRO A 816 -18.66 -8.47 -24.65
C PRO A 816 -17.65 -7.34 -24.90
N SER A 817 -17.97 -6.10 -24.53
CA SER A 817 -17.09 -4.94 -24.73
C SER A 817 -16.04 -4.75 -23.62
N LEU A 818 -15.85 -5.72 -22.71
CA LEU A 818 -14.96 -5.59 -21.54
C LEU A 818 -13.54 -5.11 -21.90
N GLU A 819 -12.98 -5.57 -23.02
CA GLU A 819 -11.63 -5.19 -23.45
C GLU A 819 -11.59 -3.94 -24.36
N LEU A 820 -12.73 -3.34 -24.66
CA LEU A 820 -12.85 -2.22 -25.58
C LEU A 820 -12.95 -0.89 -24.81
N ALA A 821 -12.51 0.21 -25.43
CA ALA A 821 -12.51 1.53 -24.81
C ALA A 821 -13.92 2.13 -24.60
N ALA A 822 -14.90 1.65 -25.37
CA ALA A 822 -16.28 2.07 -25.28
C ALA A 822 -17.21 0.87 -25.54
N PRO A 823 -18.43 0.86 -24.96
CA PRO A 823 -19.43 -0.15 -25.27
C PRO A 823 -19.79 -0.11 -26.75
N GLN A 824 -19.87 -1.30 -27.37
CA GLN A 824 -20.33 -1.47 -28.73
C GLN A 824 -21.71 -2.15 -28.72
N ALA A 825 -22.51 -1.91 -29.75
CA ALA A 825 -23.83 -2.54 -29.84
C ALA A 825 -23.66 -4.05 -30.06
N VAL A 826 -24.51 -4.84 -29.41
CA VAL A 826 -24.67 -6.26 -29.72
C VAL A 826 -25.64 -6.37 -30.88
N ASP A 827 -25.09 -6.59 -32.08
CA ASP A 827 -25.85 -6.50 -33.33
C ASP A 827 -26.63 -7.79 -33.63
N VAL A 828 -25.98 -8.96 -33.45
CA VAL A 828 -26.58 -10.27 -33.70
C VAL A 828 -26.13 -11.26 -32.63
N LEU A 829 -27.04 -12.14 -32.23
CA LEU A 829 -26.78 -13.27 -31.33
C LEU A 829 -27.15 -14.57 -32.02
N LEU A 830 -26.27 -15.56 -31.95
CA LEU A 830 -26.53 -16.92 -32.40
C LEU A 830 -26.00 -17.92 -31.37
N TYR A 831 -26.87 -18.79 -30.88
CA TYR A 831 -26.49 -19.93 -30.05
C TYR A 831 -26.32 -21.16 -30.94
N THR A 832 -25.18 -21.82 -30.78
CA THR A 832 -24.94 -23.17 -31.29
C THR A 832 -24.64 -24.08 -30.10
N PRO A 833 -24.83 -25.41 -30.17
CA PRO A 833 -24.59 -26.29 -29.03
C PRO A 833 -23.21 -26.06 -28.40
N GLY A 834 -23.17 -25.60 -27.15
CA GLY A 834 -21.95 -25.31 -26.40
C GLY A 834 -21.31 -23.92 -26.63
N GLN A 835 -21.77 -23.12 -27.60
CA GLN A 835 -21.16 -21.81 -27.92
C GLN A 835 -22.19 -20.71 -28.18
N LEU A 836 -21.88 -19.50 -27.72
CA LEU A 836 -22.63 -18.28 -28.01
C LEU A 836 -21.80 -17.36 -28.90
N TRP A 837 -22.30 -17.11 -30.11
CA TRP A 837 -21.73 -16.21 -31.09
C TRP A 837 -22.38 -14.83 -30.98
N VAL A 838 -21.55 -13.81 -30.91
CA VAL A 838 -21.96 -12.42 -30.69
C VAL A 838 -21.26 -11.54 -31.71
N SER A 839 -22.01 -10.91 -32.62
CA SER A 839 -21.45 -9.78 -33.38
C SER A 839 -21.56 -8.49 -32.62
N MET A 840 -20.47 -7.74 -32.68
CA MET A 840 -20.41 -6.35 -32.28
C MET A 840 -20.28 -5.45 -33.51
N SER A 841 -20.28 -4.15 -33.26
CA SER A 841 -20.08 -3.14 -34.28
C SER A 841 -18.75 -3.32 -35.02
N ARG A 842 -18.73 -2.98 -36.32
CA ARG A 842 -17.55 -3.07 -37.21
C ARG A 842 -17.01 -4.48 -37.42
N GLY A 843 -17.87 -5.48 -37.58
CA GLY A 843 -17.47 -6.82 -38.05
C GLY A 843 -16.74 -7.68 -37.02
N LYS A 844 -16.65 -7.21 -35.76
CA LYS A 844 -16.02 -7.98 -34.69
C LYS A 844 -16.99 -9.05 -34.18
N VAL A 845 -16.53 -10.30 -34.11
CA VAL A 845 -17.32 -11.44 -33.62
C VAL A 845 -16.60 -12.06 -32.42
N MET A 846 -17.36 -12.32 -31.36
CA MET A 846 -16.88 -12.95 -30.14
C MET A 846 -17.65 -14.24 -29.88
N VAL A 847 -16.91 -15.27 -29.45
CA VAL A 847 -17.45 -16.60 -29.16
C VAL A 847 -17.26 -16.89 -27.69
N PHE A 848 -18.37 -17.08 -26.98
CA PHE A 848 -18.40 -17.43 -25.56
C PHE A 848 -18.73 -18.91 -25.40
N ASP A 849 -18.07 -19.56 -24.44
CA ASP A 849 -18.46 -20.90 -24.03
C ASP A 849 -19.80 -20.85 -23.28
N ALA A 850 -20.76 -21.69 -23.65
CA ALA A 850 -22.11 -21.63 -23.07
C ALA A 850 -22.19 -22.19 -21.63
N SER A 851 -21.19 -22.95 -21.19
CA SER A 851 -21.16 -23.52 -19.83
C SER A 851 -20.55 -22.55 -18.83
N SER A 852 -19.46 -21.87 -19.19
CA SER A 852 -18.72 -20.94 -18.33
C SER A 852 -19.04 -19.47 -18.58
N TRP A 853 -19.63 -19.15 -19.75
CA TRP A 853 -19.79 -17.77 -20.26
C TRP A 853 -18.47 -17.01 -20.41
N SER A 854 -17.34 -17.72 -20.49
CA SER A 854 -16.05 -17.11 -20.75
C SER A 854 -15.82 -16.92 -22.25
N LEU A 855 -15.19 -15.81 -22.62
CA LEU A 855 -14.72 -15.58 -23.98
C LEU A 855 -13.69 -16.66 -24.35
N THR A 856 -13.92 -17.36 -25.46
CA THR A 856 -13.01 -18.39 -25.98
C THR A 856 -12.24 -17.90 -27.20
N HIS A 857 -12.94 -17.25 -28.14
CA HIS A 857 -12.37 -16.79 -29.40
C HIS A 857 -12.91 -15.40 -29.77
N THR A 858 -12.08 -14.65 -30.47
CA THR A 858 -12.46 -13.39 -31.12
C THR A 858 -12.00 -13.45 -32.57
N CYS A 859 -12.88 -13.17 -33.51
CA CYS A 859 -12.54 -13.07 -34.92
C CYS A 859 -13.02 -11.74 -35.50
N GLN A 860 -12.27 -11.23 -36.46
CA GLN A 860 -12.61 -10.01 -37.20
C GLN A 860 -13.11 -10.42 -38.59
N VAL A 861 -14.32 -10.01 -38.92
CA VAL A 861 -15.02 -10.41 -40.15
C VAL A 861 -15.36 -9.15 -40.93
N GLY A 862 -14.45 -8.75 -41.83
CA GLY A 862 -14.56 -7.48 -42.54
C GLY A 862 -14.46 -6.27 -41.61
N ASN A 863 -14.89 -5.10 -42.09
CA ASN A 863 -14.93 -3.84 -41.32
C ASN A 863 -16.36 -3.27 -41.18
N ALA A 864 -17.34 -3.90 -41.80
CA ALA A 864 -18.73 -3.47 -41.84
C ALA A 864 -19.57 -4.14 -40.74
N ARG A 865 -20.77 -3.62 -40.48
CA ARG A 865 -21.68 -4.18 -39.47
C ARG A 865 -22.26 -5.50 -39.96
N LEU A 866 -22.36 -6.49 -39.06
CA LEU A 866 -23.07 -7.74 -39.34
C LEU A 866 -24.54 -7.59 -38.99
N ASN A 867 -25.42 -7.92 -39.93
CA ASN A 867 -26.86 -7.74 -39.83
C ASN A 867 -27.59 -9.03 -39.41
N CYS A 868 -27.06 -10.20 -39.77
CA CYS A 868 -27.68 -11.49 -39.45
C CYS A 868 -26.65 -12.64 -39.42
N MET A 869 -26.98 -13.71 -38.70
CA MET A 869 -26.17 -14.93 -38.59
C MET A 869 -27.06 -16.16 -38.68
N LEU A 870 -26.53 -17.24 -39.25
CA LEU A 870 -27.22 -18.52 -39.37
C LEU A 870 -26.24 -19.68 -39.29
N GLU A 871 -26.53 -20.67 -38.46
CA GLU A 871 -25.85 -21.97 -38.49
C GLU A 871 -26.32 -22.77 -39.72
N VAL A 872 -25.37 -23.26 -40.51
CA VAL A 872 -25.59 -23.96 -41.76
C VAL A 872 -24.76 -25.26 -41.75
N HIS A 873 -25.43 -26.43 -41.75
CA HIS A 873 -24.81 -27.76 -41.70
C HIS A 873 -23.78 -27.99 -40.57
N GLN A 874 -24.18 -27.95 -39.29
CA GLN A 874 -23.43 -28.38 -38.08
C GLN A 874 -21.97 -27.91 -37.87
N ASP A 875 -21.32 -27.28 -38.86
CA ASP A 875 -19.88 -26.99 -38.94
C ASP A 875 -19.60 -25.61 -39.56
N GLN A 876 -20.61 -24.91 -40.09
CA GLN A 876 -20.45 -23.59 -40.72
C GLN A 876 -21.46 -22.57 -40.19
N ILE A 877 -21.00 -21.32 -40.08
CA ILE A 877 -21.84 -20.17 -39.76
C ILE A 877 -21.75 -19.17 -40.89
N TRP A 878 -22.90 -18.77 -41.41
CA TRP A 878 -23.04 -17.75 -42.44
C TRP A 878 -23.43 -16.43 -41.77
N MET A 879 -22.76 -15.34 -42.15
CA MET A 879 -22.95 -14.02 -41.58
C MET A 879 -23.20 -13.00 -42.69
N GLY A 880 -24.38 -12.37 -42.68
CA GLY A 880 -24.73 -11.31 -43.63
C GLY A 880 -24.24 -9.95 -43.14
N SER A 881 -23.58 -9.20 -44.02
CA SER A 881 -22.93 -7.94 -43.70
C SER A 881 -23.51 -6.74 -44.45
N GLU A 882 -23.32 -5.55 -43.89
CA GLU A 882 -23.68 -4.25 -44.46
C GLU A 882 -22.91 -3.95 -45.77
N ASP A 883 -21.70 -4.50 -45.94
CA ASP A 883 -20.90 -4.37 -47.16
C ASP A 883 -21.31 -5.31 -48.31
N SER A 884 -22.52 -5.87 -48.25
CA SER A 884 -23.10 -6.79 -49.26
C SER A 884 -22.45 -8.17 -49.35
N VAL A 885 -21.57 -8.52 -48.41
CA VAL A 885 -20.88 -9.82 -48.37
C VAL A 885 -21.59 -10.78 -47.40
N ILE A 886 -21.60 -12.07 -47.75
CA ILE A 886 -21.90 -13.16 -46.81
C ILE A 886 -20.57 -13.83 -46.44
N TYR A 887 -20.18 -13.71 -45.18
CA TYR A 887 -18.97 -14.34 -44.64
C TYR A 887 -19.31 -15.74 -44.12
N ILE A 888 -18.46 -16.72 -44.42
CA ILE A 888 -18.63 -18.11 -43.97
C ILE A 888 -17.46 -18.47 -43.05
N ILE A 889 -17.79 -18.79 -41.80
CA ILE A 889 -16.85 -19.21 -40.77
C ILE A 889 -17.01 -20.71 -40.52
N SER A 890 -15.88 -21.41 -40.44
CA SER A 890 -15.87 -22.79 -39.95
C SER A 890 -15.90 -22.80 -38.43
N MET A 891 -16.85 -23.53 -37.84
CA MET A 891 -16.97 -23.67 -36.37
C MET A 891 -15.81 -24.45 -35.74
N ILE A 892 -15.11 -25.27 -36.53
CA ILE A 892 -13.95 -26.04 -36.08
C ILE A 892 -12.67 -25.20 -36.16
N ALA A 893 -12.42 -24.58 -37.32
CA ALA A 893 -11.18 -23.84 -37.53
C ALA A 893 -11.20 -22.43 -36.92
N MET A 894 -12.38 -21.88 -36.62
CA MET A 894 -12.59 -20.49 -36.14
C MET A 894 -12.03 -19.43 -37.10
N VAL A 895 -11.92 -19.74 -38.39
CA VAL A 895 -11.44 -18.83 -39.43
C VAL A 895 -12.52 -18.63 -40.50
N CYS A 896 -12.61 -17.40 -41.00
CA CYS A 896 -13.43 -17.06 -42.16
C CYS A 896 -12.74 -17.58 -43.43
N ASN A 897 -13.19 -18.72 -43.95
CA ASN A 897 -12.51 -19.40 -45.05
C ASN A 897 -13.12 -19.07 -46.43
N ARG A 898 -14.34 -18.52 -46.47
CA ARG A 898 -15.06 -18.23 -47.73
C ARG A 898 -15.94 -16.99 -47.59
N GLN A 899 -16.14 -16.30 -48.71
CA GLN A 899 -16.98 -15.10 -48.83
C GLN A 899 -17.85 -15.23 -50.07
N LEU A 900 -19.12 -14.83 -49.98
CA LEU A 900 -20.06 -14.77 -51.11
C LEU A 900 -20.40 -13.31 -51.37
N THR A 901 -20.17 -12.84 -52.60
CA THR A 901 -20.21 -11.41 -52.97
C THR A 901 -21.27 -11.10 -54.04
N GLU A 902 -22.25 -11.99 -54.23
CA GLU A 902 -23.25 -11.85 -55.30
C GLU A 902 -24.28 -10.74 -55.03
N HIS A 903 -24.51 -10.39 -53.76
CA HIS A 903 -25.41 -9.28 -53.40
C HIS A 903 -24.79 -7.92 -53.73
N ARG A 904 -25.65 -6.97 -54.11
CA ARG A 904 -25.24 -5.60 -54.50
C ARG A 904 -25.59 -4.53 -53.46
N ALA A 905 -26.31 -4.91 -52.42
CA ALA A 905 -26.64 -4.09 -51.27
C ALA A 905 -26.56 -4.96 -50.00
N GLU A 906 -26.59 -4.32 -48.83
CA GLU A 906 -26.44 -4.99 -47.55
C GLU A 906 -27.32 -6.24 -47.40
N VAL A 907 -26.76 -7.30 -46.84
CA VAL A 907 -27.48 -8.55 -46.58
C VAL A 907 -28.24 -8.39 -45.27
N THR A 908 -29.56 -8.37 -45.32
CA THR A 908 -30.40 -8.07 -44.15
C THR A 908 -30.93 -9.30 -43.43
N GLY A 909 -31.01 -10.45 -44.11
CA GLY A 909 -31.51 -11.68 -43.52
C GLY A 909 -30.99 -12.94 -44.19
N LEU A 910 -30.85 -13.99 -43.38
CA LEU A 910 -30.43 -15.34 -43.79
C LEU A 910 -31.46 -16.35 -43.28
N LYS A 911 -31.86 -17.30 -44.13
CA LYS A 911 -32.70 -18.43 -43.73
C LYS A 911 -32.43 -19.63 -44.63
N VAL A 912 -31.98 -20.75 -44.08
CA VAL A 912 -31.69 -22.05 -44.72
C VAL A 912 -31.73 -22.02 -46.27
N ALA A 913 -30.57 -21.84 -46.89
CA ALA A 913 -30.38 -21.72 -48.35
C ALA A 913 -30.96 -20.46 -49.03
N TYR A 914 -31.52 -19.51 -48.28
CA TYR A 914 -31.97 -18.20 -48.78
C TYR A 914 -31.22 -17.06 -48.10
N SER A 915 -30.96 -16.01 -48.85
CA SER A 915 -30.52 -14.72 -48.31
C SER A 915 -31.29 -13.58 -48.95
N CYS A 916 -31.53 -12.52 -48.17
CA CYS A 916 -32.19 -11.31 -48.64
C CYS A 916 -31.31 -10.07 -48.44
N SER A 917 -31.51 -9.08 -49.31
CA SER A 917 -30.80 -7.80 -49.30
C SER A 917 -31.76 -6.63 -49.20
N ALA A 918 -31.30 -5.51 -48.63
CA ALA A 918 -32.10 -4.31 -48.39
C ALA A 918 -32.87 -3.82 -49.62
N GLU A 919 -32.31 -3.95 -50.83
CA GLU A 919 -32.93 -3.50 -52.08
C GLU A 919 -34.05 -4.42 -52.63
N GLY A 920 -34.42 -5.46 -51.87
CA GLY A 920 -35.45 -6.44 -52.20
C GLY A 920 -34.97 -7.66 -52.98
N SER A 921 -33.66 -7.84 -53.17
CA SER A 921 -33.10 -9.04 -53.82
C SER A 921 -33.16 -10.24 -52.86
N VAL A 922 -33.65 -11.38 -53.35
CA VAL A 922 -33.66 -12.67 -52.64
C VAL A 922 -32.91 -13.70 -53.50
N MET A 923 -31.90 -14.31 -52.90
CA MET A 923 -31.05 -15.32 -53.54
C MET A 923 -31.24 -16.68 -52.87
N VAL A 924 -31.26 -17.73 -53.70
CA VAL A 924 -31.32 -19.12 -53.28
C VAL A 924 -29.96 -19.76 -53.56
N TRP A 925 -29.35 -20.34 -52.54
CA TRP A 925 -28.01 -20.91 -52.57
C TRP A 925 -28.07 -22.43 -52.63
N ASP A 926 -27.18 -23.02 -53.41
CA ASP A 926 -26.76 -24.38 -53.17
C ASP A 926 -25.76 -24.37 -52.01
N VAL A 927 -26.11 -24.99 -50.89
CA VAL A 927 -25.27 -24.95 -49.70
C VAL A 927 -23.99 -25.78 -49.88
N SER A 928 -24.03 -26.82 -50.72
CA SER A 928 -22.87 -27.69 -50.96
C SER A 928 -21.86 -27.07 -51.93
N THR A 929 -22.34 -26.40 -52.99
CA THR A 929 -21.46 -25.77 -53.99
C THR A 929 -21.22 -24.28 -53.75
N LEU A 930 -21.98 -23.66 -52.85
CA LEU A 930 -21.99 -22.21 -52.57
C LEU A 930 -22.35 -21.34 -53.78
N GLN A 931 -23.06 -21.90 -54.76
CA GLN A 931 -23.50 -21.20 -55.97
C GLN A 931 -24.96 -20.77 -55.88
N VAL A 932 -25.31 -19.67 -56.56
CA VAL A 932 -26.69 -19.20 -56.62
C VAL A 932 -27.50 -20.10 -57.57
N LYS A 933 -28.52 -20.78 -57.04
CA LYS A 933 -29.51 -21.56 -57.82
C LYS A 933 -30.55 -20.69 -58.50
N ARG A 934 -30.99 -19.63 -57.82
CA ARG A 934 -32.07 -18.76 -58.27
C ARG A 934 -31.98 -17.41 -57.60
N GLN A 935 -32.38 -16.37 -58.32
CA GLN A 935 -32.49 -15.01 -57.81
C GLN A 935 -33.82 -14.41 -58.29
N PHE A 936 -34.47 -13.64 -57.43
CA PHE A 936 -35.63 -12.82 -57.77
C PHE A 936 -35.63 -11.53 -56.94
N ARG A 937 -36.37 -10.51 -57.40
CA ARG A 937 -36.45 -9.21 -56.73
C ARG A 937 -37.88 -8.88 -56.33
N LEU A 938 -38.06 -8.44 -55.10
CA LEU A 938 -39.34 -7.99 -54.54
C LEU A 938 -39.44 -6.47 -54.61
N SER A 939 -40.63 -5.95 -54.92
CA SER A 939 -40.90 -4.52 -54.93
C SER A 939 -41.26 -4.04 -53.51
N CYS A 940 -40.27 -3.50 -52.80
CA CYS A 940 -40.40 -2.96 -51.46
C CYS A 940 -39.34 -1.88 -51.17
N ALA A 941 -39.58 -1.04 -50.16
CA ALA A 941 -38.65 0.05 -49.83
C ALA A 941 -37.35 -0.43 -49.17
N TYR A 942 -37.44 -1.36 -48.21
CA TYR A 942 -36.29 -1.92 -47.52
C TYR A 942 -36.67 -3.29 -46.95
N LEU A 943 -36.09 -4.37 -47.47
CA LEU A 943 -36.37 -5.74 -47.03
C LEU A 943 -35.52 -6.06 -45.79
N GLN A 944 -36.16 -6.36 -44.65
CA GLN A 944 -35.50 -6.56 -43.36
C GLN A 944 -35.22 -8.03 -43.04
N SER A 945 -36.17 -8.92 -43.26
CA SER A 945 -36.02 -10.34 -42.91
C SER A 945 -36.80 -11.25 -43.85
N ILE A 946 -36.40 -12.53 -43.87
CA ILE A 946 -37.04 -13.59 -44.63
C ILE A 946 -37.28 -14.81 -43.74
N HIS A 947 -38.48 -15.36 -43.80
CA HIS A 947 -38.90 -16.54 -43.06
C HIS A 947 -39.44 -17.58 -44.05
N SER A 948 -39.04 -18.83 -43.87
CA SER A 948 -39.47 -19.93 -44.74
C SER A 948 -40.64 -20.67 -44.09
N SER A 949 -41.67 -20.94 -44.88
CA SER A 949 -42.81 -21.77 -44.51
C SER A 949 -43.02 -22.88 -45.55
N ILE A 950 -43.97 -23.78 -45.30
CA ILE A 950 -44.25 -24.90 -46.21
C ILE A 950 -44.84 -24.31 -47.51
N GLY A 951 -44.05 -24.34 -48.60
CA GLY A 951 -44.46 -23.88 -49.93
C GLY A 951 -44.30 -22.37 -50.21
N THR A 952 -44.29 -21.49 -49.21
CA THR A 952 -44.15 -20.03 -49.37
C THR A 952 -43.05 -19.43 -48.49
N LEU A 953 -42.59 -18.23 -48.84
CA LEU A 953 -41.65 -17.40 -48.10
C LEU A 953 -42.38 -16.15 -47.59
N TRP A 954 -42.12 -15.77 -46.35
CA TRP A 954 -42.63 -14.55 -45.73
C TRP A 954 -41.50 -13.54 -45.61
N CYS A 955 -41.69 -12.38 -46.23
CA CYS A 955 -40.68 -11.33 -46.35
C CYS A 955 -41.18 -10.07 -45.64
N CYS A 956 -40.43 -9.57 -44.66
CA CYS A 956 -40.76 -8.34 -43.94
C CYS A 956 -40.03 -7.16 -44.56
N SER A 957 -40.76 -6.19 -45.12
CA SER A 957 -40.21 -4.89 -45.50
C SER A 957 -40.70 -3.79 -44.55
N ARG A 958 -39.99 -2.66 -44.50
CA ARG A 958 -40.38 -1.52 -43.65
C ARG A 958 -41.84 -1.08 -43.88
N ASP A 959 -42.29 -1.12 -45.14
CA ASP A 959 -43.59 -0.64 -45.60
C ASP A 959 -44.68 -1.72 -45.71
N SER A 960 -44.32 -3.01 -45.77
CA SER A 960 -45.29 -4.09 -45.96
C SER A 960 -44.73 -5.47 -45.59
N ILE A 961 -45.60 -6.43 -45.32
CA ILE A 961 -45.20 -7.84 -45.20
C ILE A 961 -45.71 -8.59 -46.43
N MET A 962 -44.85 -9.38 -47.07
CA MET A 962 -45.17 -10.07 -48.32
C MET A 962 -45.08 -11.58 -48.14
N GLU A 963 -46.15 -12.28 -48.45
CA GLU A 963 -46.11 -13.72 -48.69
C GLU A 963 -45.82 -13.95 -50.18
N VAL A 964 -44.74 -14.67 -50.48
CA VAL A 964 -44.28 -14.95 -51.85
C VAL A 964 -44.10 -16.45 -52.06
N TRP A 965 -44.42 -16.93 -53.24
CA TRP A 965 -44.12 -18.30 -53.64
C TRP A 965 -42.59 -18.48 -53.79
N ARG A 966 -42.09 -19.72 -53.69
CA ARG A 966 -40.64 -20.01 -53.84
C ARG A 966 -40.07 -19.70 -55.24
N ASN A 967 -40.92 -19.40 -56.21
CA ASN A 967 -40.54 -18.89 -57.54
C ASN A 967 -40.42 -17.35 -57.59
N GLY A 968 -40.73 -16.65 -56.50
CA GLY A 968 -40.68 -15.19 -56.36
C GLY A 968 -41.98 -14.46 -56.68
N SER A 969 -43.06 -15.13 -57.08
CA SER A 969 -44.34 -14.46 -57.34
C SER A 969 -45.05 -14.08 -56.04
N LEU A 970 -45.57 -12.86 -55.98
CA LEU A 970 -46.31 -12.35 -54.83
C LEU A 970 -47.65 -13.08 -54.68
N LYS A 971 -47.92 -13.60 -53.49
CA LYS A 971 -49.18 -14.24 -53.12
C LYS A 971 -50.09 -13.27 -52.36
N HIS A 972 -49.58 -12.66 -51.28
CA HIS A 972 -50.29 -11.66 -50.50
C HIS A 972 -49.35 -10.54 -50.04
N ARG A 973 -49.88 -9.31 -49.88
CA ARG A 973 -49.17 -8.17 -49.31
C ARG A 973 -50.01 -7.55 -48.20
N LEU A 974 -49.45 -7.51 -47.00
CA LEU A 974 -50.04 -6.94 -45.80
C LEU A 974 -49.52 -5.52 -45.59
N LYS A 975 -50.42 -4.61 -45.27
CA LYS A 975 -50.13 -3.24 -44.84
C LYS A 975 -50.97 -2.92 -43.61
N LEU A 976 -50.47 -2.05 -42.74
CA LEU A 976 -51.27 -1.52 -41.63
C LEU A 976 -52.37 -0.58 -42.16
N PRO A 977 -53.58 -0.56 -41.58
CA PRO A 977 -54.66 0.35 -41.99
C PRO A 977 -54.26 1.83 -41.83
N GLU A 978 -54.61 2.68 -42.81
CA GLU A 978 -54.20 4.10 -42.95
C GLU A 978 -54.71 5.07 -41.84
N GLN A 979 -55.28 4.60 -40.73
CA GLN A 979 -55.90 5.47 -39.71
C GLN A 979 -54.95 6.08 -38.67
N GLN A 980 -53.62 6.00 -38.84
CA GLN A 980 -52.65 6.59 -37.89
C GLN A 980 -51.72 7.59 -38.60
N THR A 981 -51.62 8.81 -38.05
CA THR A 981 -50.92 9.99 -38.55
C THR A 981 -49.38 9.89 -38.60
N ALA A 982 -48.80 8.69 -38.41
CA ALA A 982 -47.37 8.45 -38.43
C ALA A 982 -47.04 7.28 -39.38
N THR A 983 -45.95 7.41 -40.15
CA THR A 983 -45.43 6.34 -41.01
C THR A 983 -44.85 5.22 -40.16
N ILE A 984 -45.67 4.22 -39.81
CA ILE A 984 -45.24 3.06 -39.01
C ILE A 984 -44.39 2.13 -39.88
N SER A 985 -43.18 1.79 -39.41
CA SER A 985 -42.33 0.80 -40.08
C SER A 985 -42.35 -0.54 -39.35
N PHE A 986 -42.57 -1.64 -40.08
CA PHE A 986 -42.37 -2.98 -39.52
C PHE A 986 -40.89 -3.18 -39.15
N SER A 987 -40.62 -3.98 -38.12
CA SER A 987 -39.27 -4.27 -37.63
C SER A 987 -38.93 -5.77 -37.60
N SER A 988 -39.88 -6.60 -37.16
CA SER A 988 -39.67 -8.04 -37.04
C SER A 988 -40.99 -8.80 -37.19
N ILE A 989 -40.90 -10.02 -37.72
CA ILE A 989 -42.03 -10.94 -37.88
C ILE A 989 -41.71 -12.29 -37.26
N LEU A 990 -42.74 -12.97 -36.75
CA LEU A 990 -42.66 -14.31 -36.20
C LEU A 990 -43.83 -15.13 -36.73
N LEU A 991 -43.53 -16.23 -37.41
CA LEU A 991 -44.53 -17.13 -37.98
C LEU A 991 -44.73 -18.33 -37.04
N LEU A 992 -45.97 -18.53 -36.57
CA LEU A 992 -46.37 -19.67 -35.76
C LEU A 992 -47.22 -20.62 -36.60
N SER A 993 -46.56 -21.45 -37.42
CA SER A 993 -47.24 -22.35 -38.37
C SER A 993 -48.23 -23.31 -37.70
N GLU A 994 -47.93 -23.76 -36.47
CA GLU A 994 -48.80 -24.65 -35.68
C GLU A 994 -50.16 -24.02 -35.34
N ARG A 995 -50.22 -22.69 -35.25
CA ARG A 995 -51.40 -21.91 -34.85
C ARG A 995 -52.02 -21.14 -36.00
N GLU A 996 -51.45 -21.21 -37.19
CA GLU A 996 -51.85 -20.37 -38.34
C GLU A 996 -51.82 -18.86 -38.02
N GLU A 997 -50.86 -18.43 -37.19
CA GLU A 997 -50.71 -17.04 -36.76
C GLU A 997 -49.41 -16.42 -37.28
N LEU A 998 -49.49 -15.15 -37.66
CA LEU A 998 -48.34 -14.30 -37.95
C LEU A 998 -48.32 -13.16 -36.94
N TRP A 999 -47.21 -13.02 -36.22
CA TRP A 999 -46.98 -11.96 -35.25
C TRP A 999 -46.04 -10.93 -35.83
N THR A 1000 -46.34 -9.65 -35.62
CA THR A 1000 -45.60 -8.54 -36.24
C THR A 1000 -45.43 -7.40 -35.26
N VAL A 1001 -44.26 -6.76 -35.30
CA VAL A 1001 -43.91 -5.63 -34.45
C VAL A 1001 -43.32 -4.48 -35.27
N CYS A 1002 -43.37 -3.26 -34.73
CA CYS A 1002 -42.99 -2.04 -35.44
C CYS A 1002 -41.97 -1.20 -34.66
N THR A 1003 -41.13 -0.44 -35.38
CA THR A 1003 -40.08 0.41 -34.77
C THR A 1003 -40.62 1.59 -33.99
N ASP A 1004 -41.77 2.13 -34.39
CA ASP A 1004 -42.33 3.40 -33.88
C ASP A 1004 -43.67 3.21 -33.14
N SER A 1005 -44.00 1.95 -32.83
CA SER A 1005 -45.20 1.59 -32.08
C SER A 1005 -44.88 0.57 -31.00
N GLY A 1006 -45.52 0.73 -29.84
CA GLY A 1006 -45.49 -0.23 -28.74
C GLY A 1006 -46.57 -1.31 -28.86
N GLU A 1007 -47.11 -1.55 -30.06
CA GLU A 1007 -48.17 -2.54 -30.29
C GLU A 1007 -47.63 -3.78 -31.02
N VAL A 1008 -48.11 -4.95 -30.58
CA VAL A 1008 -47.90 -6.24 -31.26
C VAL A 1008 -49.17 -6.57 -32.02
N TYR A 1009 -49.04 -6.79 -33.33
CA TYR A 1009 -50.18 -7.15 -34.19
C TYR A 1009 -50.12 -8.62 -34.57
N ILE A 1010 -51.25 -9.31 -34.40
CA ILE A 1010 -51.40 -10.74 -34.69
C ILE A 1010 -52.41 -10.90 -35.83
N TRP A 1011 -51.99 -11.64 -36.85
CA TRP A 1011 -52.73 -11.86 -38.09
C TRP A 1011 -53.01 -13.35 -38.25
N HIS A 1012 -54.14 -13.70 -38.86
CA HIS A 1012 -54.36 -15.06 -39.31
C HIS A 1012 -53.65 -15.25 -40.65
N THR A 1013 -52.94 -16.35 -40.84
CA THR A 1013 -52.26 -16.62 -42.12
C THR A 1013 -53.24 -16.79 -43.28
N LYS A 1014 -54.49 -17.15 -43.00
CA LYS A 1014 -55.59 -17.28 -43.98
C LYS A 1014 -56.32 -15.96 -44.25
N ASP A 1015 -56.42 -15.05 -43.27
CA ASP A 1015 -57.04 -13.73 -43.43
C ASP A 1015 -56.01 -12.64 -43.11
N THR A 1016 -55.43 -12.11 -44.17
CA THR A 1016 -54.34 -11.13 -44.12
C THR A 1016 -54.80 -9.69 -44.32
N THR A 1017 -56.12 -9.46 -44.37
CA THR A 1017 -56.69 -8.13 -44.65
C THR A 1017 -56.61 -7.17 -43.46
N LYS A 1018 -56.71 -7.70 -42.24
CA LYS A 1018 -56.61 -6.95 -40.98
C LYS A 1018 -56.02 -7.82 -39.86
N PRO A 1019 -55.36 -7.23 -38.85
CA PRO A 1019 -54.95 -7.99 -37.68
C PRO A 1019 -56.20 -8.39 -36.89
N PHE A 1020 -56.26 -9.63 -36.40
CA PHE A 1020 -57.40 -10.11 -35.62
C PHE A 1020 -57.24 -9.82 -34.12
N HIS A 1021 -56.00 -9.70 -33.65
CA HIS A 1021 -55.68 -9.32 -32.28
C HIS A 1021 -54.56 -8.29 -32.23
N ARG A 1022 -54.62 -7.41 -31.22
CA ARG A 1022 -53.62 -6.37 -30.99
C ARG A 1022 -53.35 -6.24 -29.50
N THR A 1023 -52.09 -6.39 -29.12
CA THR A 1023 -51.65 -6.28 -27.73
C THR A 1023 -50.81 -5.02 -27.57
N THR A 1024 -51.25 -4.09 -26.72
CA THR A 1024 -50.50 -2.86 -26.41
C THR A 1024 -49.52 -3.12 -25.28
N LEU A 1025 -48.23 -2.82 -25.49
CA LEU A 1025 -47.17 -2.94 -24.50
C LEU A 1025 -47.08 -1.65 -23.69
N GLN A 1026 -47.16 -1.76 -22.36
CA GLN A 1026 -47.11 -0.61 -21.46
C GLN A 1026 -45.73 0.04 -21.46
N ASP A 1027 -45.69 1.38 -21.49
CA ASP A 1027 -44.45 2.16 -21.48
C ASP A 1027 -43.43 1.70 -22.54
N CYS A 1028 -43.91 1.42 -23.76
CA CYS A 1028 -43.11 1.11 -24.94
C CYS A 1028 -43.22 2.23 -25.99
N SER A 1029 -42.10 2.62 -26.60
CA SER A 1029 -42.10 3.52 -27.77
C SER A 1029 -41.79 2.79 -29.08
N GLY A 1030 -41.26 1.57 -29.03
CA GLY A 1030 -40.88 0.83 -30.24
C GLY A 1030 -40.37 -0.57 -29.95
N CYS A 1031 -40.56 -1.49 -30.89
CA CYS A 1031 -40.14 -2.88 -30.81
C CYS A 1031 -39.18 -3.22 -31.97
N TYR A 1032 -38.15 -4.03 -31.70
CA TYR A 1032 -37.08 -4.28 -32.68
C TYR A 1032 -36.84 -5.76 -32.99
N CYS A 1033 -37.10 -6.65 -32.03
CA CYS A 1033 -36.85 -8.08 -32.20
C CYS A 1033 -37.90 -8.92 -31.47
N MET A 1034 -38.15 -10.13 -31.97
CA MET A 1034 -39.15 -11.05 -31.43
C MET A 1034 -38.77 -12.50 -31.66
N ILE A 1035 -38.98 -13.37 -30.67
CA ILE A 1035 -38.74 -14.82 -30.77
C ILE A 1035 -39.84 -15.61 -30.04
N LYS A 1036 -40.12 -16.84 -30.48
CA LYS A 1036 -40.94 -17.83 -29.75
C LYS A 1036 -40.02 -18.73 -28.93
N VAL A 1037 -40.32 -18.94 -27.65
CA VAL A 1037 -39.67 -19.95 -26.81
C VAL A 1037 -40.75 -20.66 -25.99
N LYS A 1038 -40.86 -21.99 -26.15
CA LYS A 1038 -41.98 -22.78 -25.61
C LYS A 1038 -43.33 -22.15 -26.02
N ASN A 1039 -44.23 -21.89 -25.06
CA ASN A 1039 -45.52 -21.22 -25.29
C ASN A 1039 -45.48 -19.69 -25.07
N GLN A 1040 -44.28 -19.10 -25.03
CA GLN A 1040 -44.09 -17.67 -24.77
C GLN A 1040 -43.51 -16.96 -26.01
N VAL A 1041 -43.98 -15.75 -26.27
CA VAL A 1041 -43.41 -14.84 -27.27
C VAL A 1041 -42.66 -13.73 -26.56
N TRP A 1042 -41.36 -13.64 -26.82
CA TRP A 1042 -40.47 -12.65 -26.23
C TRP A 1042 -40.26 -11.50 -27.20
N VAL A 1043 -40.57 -10.27 -26.77
CA VAL A 1043 -40.47 -9.06 -27.59
C VAL A 1043 -39.48 -8.09 -26.96
N GLY A 1044 -38.44 -7.73 -27.70
CA GLY A 1044 -37.45 -6.74 -27.30
C GLY A 1044 -37.80 -5.35 -27.85
N GLY A 1045 -37.81 -4.35 -26.97
CA GLY A 1045 -38.19 -2.99 -27.32
C GLY A 1045 -37.45 -1.91 -26.54
N VAL A 1046 -37.95 -0.69 -26.69
CA VAL A 1046 -37.48 0.51 -26.01
C VAL A 1046 -38.61 1.13 -25.18
N GLY A 1047 -38.34 1.40 -23.90
CA GLY A 1047 -39.27 2.05 -22.99
C GLY A 1047 -39.15 3.57 -22.99
N ARG A 1048 -40.19 4.27 -22.49
CA ARG A 1048 -40.21 5.74 -22.39
C ARG A 1048 -39.64 6.24 -21.04
N SER A 1049 -39.47 5.35 -20.08
CA SER A 1049 -38.92 5.60 -18.74
C SER A 1049 -37.37 5.63 -18.69
N LEU A 1050 -36.80 5.86 -17.49
CA LEU A 1050 -35.35 5.95 -17.25
C LEU A 1050 -34.58 4.70 -17.72
N THR A 1051 -35.16 3.50 -17.58
CA THR A 1051 -34.61 2.25 -18.11
C THR A 1051 -35.11 2.04 -19.54
N LYS A 1052 -34.27 2.36 -20.52
CA LYS A 1052 -34.68 2.38 -21.93
C LYS A 1052 -34.87 0.99 -22.54
N GLY A 1053 -34.21 -0.06 -22.07
CA GLY A 1053 -34.33 -1.40 -22.66
C GLY A 1053 -35.32 -2.30 -21.95
N LYS A 1054 -36.41 -2.67 -22.64
CA LYS A 1054 -37.48 -3.52 -22.07
C LYS A 1054 -37.69 -4.79 -22.89
N ILE A 1055 -38.04 -5.86 -22.18
CA ILE A 1055 -38.42 -7.14 -22.75
C ILE A 1055 -39.81 -7.49 -22.23
N TYR A 1056 -40.72 -7.81 -23.14
CA TYR A 1056 -42.08 -8.21 -22.82
C TYR A 1056 -42.25 -9.68 -23.15
N ILE A 1057 -42.80 -10.44 -22.21
CA ILE A 1057 -43.14 -11.85 -22.41
C ILE A 1057 -44.65 -11.94 -22.57
N LEU A 1058 -45.10 -12.41 -23.72
CA LEU A 1058 -46.50 -12.63 -24.03
C LEU A 1058 -46.80 -14.12 -24.05
N ASP A 1059 -47.99 -14.50 -23.61
CA ASP A 1059 -48.48 -15.85 -23.77
C ASP A 1059 -48.96 -16.08 -25.21
N ALA A 1060 -48.51 -17.16 -25.83
CA ALA A 1060 -48.88 -17.48 -27.21
C ALA A 1060 -50.34 -17.96 -27.35
N GLU A 1061 -51.02 -18.30 -26.25
CA GLU A 1061 -52.42 -18.75 -26.24
C GLU A 1061 -53.41 -17.63 -25.98
N SER A 1062 -53.22 -16.91 -24.87
CA SER A 1062 -54.12 -15.84 -24.44
C SER A 1062 -53.80 -14.48 -25.05
N HIS A 1063 -52.63 -14.35 -25.72
CA HIS A 1063 -52.12 -13.10 -26.31
C HIS A 1063 -51.87 -11.98 -25.29
N GLN A 1064 -51.90 -12.30 -23.98
CA GLN A 1064 -51.68 -11.35 -22.89
C GLN A 1064 -50.21 -11.23 -22.51
N VAL A 1065 -49.84 -10.07 -21.97
CA VAL A 1065 -48.50 -9.81 -21.41
C VAL A 1065 -48.39 -10.50 -20.05
N LEU A 1066 -47.51 -11.50 -19.94
CA LEU A 1066 -47.22 -12.26 -18.72
C LEU A 1066 -46.25 -11.52 -17.79
N LYS A 1067 -45.16 -10.99 -18.35
CA LYS A 1067 -44.07 -10.36 -17.58
C LYS A 1067 -43.47 -9.19 -18.36
N GLU A 1068 -43.06 -8.16 -17.63
CA GLU A 1068 -42.22 -7.07 -18.12
C GLU A 1068 -40.85 -7.15 -17.43
N LEU A 1069 -39.79 -7.20 -18.23
CA LEU A 1069 -38.41 -7.36 -17.75
C LEU A 1069 -37.56 -6.15 -18.14
N GLN A 1070 -36.76 -5.66 -17.19
CA GLN A 1070 -35.94 -4.46 -17.33
C GLN A 1070 -34.45 -4.81 -17.14
N GLY A 1071 -33.83 -5.33 -18.19
CA GLY A 1071 -32.44 -5.80 -18.16
C GLY A 1071 -31.41 -4.86 -18.78
N HIS A 1072 -31.85 -3.89 -19.58
CA HIS A 1072 -30.96 -3.12 -20.44
C HIS A 1072 -31.15 -1.62 -20.28
N ASN A 1073 -30.05 -0.86 -20.37
CA ASN A 1073 -30.06 0.61 -20.29
C ASN A 1073 -30.22 1.27 -21.67
N ASP A 1074 -30.27 0.48 -22.73
CA ASP A 1074 -30.48 0.89 -24.12
C ASP A 1074 -31.47 -0.09 -24.78
N ARG A 1075 -31.96 0.24 -25.98
CA ARG A 1075 -32.89 -0.61 -26.73
C ARG A 1075 -32.38 -2.05 -26.90
N VAL A 1076 -33.29 -3.01 -26.83
CA VAL A 1076 -32.98 -4.43 -27.08
C VAL A 1076 -32.96 -4.68 -28.58
N MET A 1077 -31.79 -5.04 -29.10
CA MET A 1077 -31.53 -5.16 -30.54
C MET A 1077 -31.62 -6.59 -31.05
N ALA A 1078 -31.22 -7.56 -30.23
CA ALA A 1078 -31.17 -8.96 -30.62
C ALA A 1078 -31.75 -9.85 -29.53
N LEU A 1079 -32.39 -10.94 -29.93
CA LEU A 1079 -32.88 -12.01 -29.07
C LEU A 1079 -32.48 -13.37 -29.65
N CYS A 1080 -32.09 -14.30 -28.80
CA CYS A 1080 -31.72 -15.66 -29.18
C CYS A 1080 -32.22 -16.67 -28.13
N SER A 1081 -32.64 -17.87 -28.56
CA SER A 1081 -32.98 -18.98 -27.65
C SER A 1081 -31.80 -19.93 -27.53
N ALA A 1082 -31.49 -20.34 -26.30
CA ALA A 1082 -30.53 -21.40 -26.01
C ALA A 1082 -31.29 -22.63 -25.45
N GLU A 1083 -31.53 -23.60 -26.33
CA GLU A 1083 -32.19 -24.89 -26.03
C GLU A 1083 -33.54 -24.74 -25.31
N ASP A 1084 -34.27 -23.65 -25.55
CA ASP A 1084 -35.53 -23.28 -24.89
C ASP A 1084 -35.47 -23.22 -23.35
N ARG A 1085 -34.26 -23.28 -22.77
CA ARG A 1085 -34.01 -23.12 -21.33
C ARG A 1085 -33.70 -21.68 -20.97
N TYR A 1086 -33.00 -20.99 -21.87
CA TYR A 1086 -32.61 -19.60 -21.69
C TYR A 1086 -32.95 -18.75 -22.91
N VAL A 1087 -33.28 -17.50 -22.65
CA VAL A 1087 -33.32 -16.44 -23.67
C VAL A 1087 -32.15 -15.51 -23.45
N LEU A 1088 -31.47 -15.14 -24.53
CA LEU A 1088 -30.35 -14.22 -24.55
C LEU A 1088 -30.82 -12.93 -25.23
N SER A 1089 -30.60 -11.78 -24.60
CA SER A 1089 -30.91 -10.47 -25.20
C SER A 1089 -29.66 -9.61 -25.33
N GLY A 1090 -29.50 -8.97 -26.48
CA GLY A 1090 -28.40 -8.05 -26.77
C GLY A 1090 -28.86 -6.59 -26.81
N ALA A 1091 -28.08 -5.69 -26.24
CA ALA A 1091 -28.41 -4.27 -26.15
C ALA A 1091 -27.72 -3.40 -27.21
N GLY A 1092 -28.31 -2.22 -27.43
CA GLY A 1092 -27.71 -1.15 -28.23
C GLY A 1092 -26.42 -0.57 -27.64
N LYS A 1093 -25.78 0.33 -28.40
CA LYS A 1093 -24.44 0.87 -28.14
C LYS A 1093 -24.27 1.50 -26.76
N HIS A 1094 -25.30 2.07 -26.15
CA HIS A 1094 -25.15 2.72 -24.83
C HIS A 1094 -25.03 1.73 -23.67
N ASP A 1095 -25.53 0.50 -23.84
CA ASP A 1095 -25.41 -0.57 -22.84
C ASP A 1095 -24.38 -1.61 -23.30
N GLY A 1096 -24.52 -2.15 -24.50
CA GLY A 1096 -23.56 -3.07 -25.12
C GLY A 1096 -23.37 -4.40 -24.39
N LYS A 1097 -24.34 -4.77 -23.53
CA LYS A 1097 -24.34 -6.00 -22.73
C LYS A 1097 -25.31 -7.04 -23.29
N ILE A 1098 -25.10 -8.28 -22.88
CA ILE A 1098 -25.99 -9.42 -23.09
C ILE A 1098 -26.61 -9.79 -21.75
N ALA A 1099 -27.93 -9.97 -21.70
CA ALA A 1099 -28.63 -10.50 -20.53
C ALA A 1099 -29.14 -11.92 -20.82
N ILE A 1100 -28.97 -12.81 -19.84
CA ILE A 1100 -29.38 -14.22 -19.91
C ILE A 1100 -30.58 -14.42 -18.99
N TRP A 1101 -31.70 -14.82 -19.58
CA TRP A 1101 -32.99 -14.97 -18.92
C TRP A 1101 -33.36 -16.43 -18.80
N LYS A 1102 -33.86 -16.83 -17.63
CA LYS A 1102 -34.52 -18.12 -17.43
C LYS A 1102 -35.93 -18.05 -18.02
N VAL A 1103 -36.31 -19.11 -18.73
CA VAL A 1103 -37.63 -19.21 -19.37
C VAL A 1103 -38.72 -19.66 -18.38
N GLU A 1104 -38.32 -20.38 -17.32
CA GLU A 1104 -39.23 -20.93 -16.30
C GLU A 1104 -39.87 -19.87 -15.39
#